data_AF-A0A319DFA3-F1
#
_entry.id   AF-A0A319DFA3-F1
#
_cell.length_a   1.000
_cell.length_b   1.000
_cell.length_c   1.000
_cell.angle_alpha   90.00
_cell.angle_beta   90.00
_cell.angle_gamma   90.00
#
_symmetry.space_group_name_H-M   'P 1'
#
loop_
_entity.id
_entity.type
_entity.pdbx_description
1 polymer ?
#
loop_
_entity_poly.entity_id
_entity_poly.type
_entity_poly.pdbx_seq_one_letter_code
_entity_poly.pdbx_strand_id
1 'polypeptide(L)'
;MIRRNSDIEAQLSDAGPTTVSESLNEPDMEMSSDERTLPLSLPAHLAARFARKPSVVRRSAASSRRGSISSLHSQHSSAPSHGASPTDHIAQHLRRTSILESRKARLADRALHAEKVRLRAALAKAATRNLQREERALAAQQSRERLLAEITAKCEEEVRRAKKKAEDNRERKAAEHARLRLEIAEKFAEAEKRRMLYQQNHRRHRTASLPATEEKKMARVMTRSLTRDAAARTIQRAWRTHYARLVMRQFLALDLTTDRIGGMAFEDVGALLSEYEVLNSSARVLRLCGLQDMESDTLGGRGAVRTFLSSYLIVTHPKEVLSSNGEQEQDLISKARELLVAFEQVTPLLSFSCWPPMALSTELQALCEAYNVFFSAFHAWKTHDSSVLIDIMLAQFIELELIWQTVKNDRAGGVADDYRQGIRQNQILLLARLKRLAGSDRAMQMVRDALKKAKREKKRVTPKQAIPRSAEVRPSSTEALTESVASPISETFSNVDSGVLHELDKQRVSPHERFTRILTALPENRALVHELLINKEFKIDEKQYTKPRRRIMQHMCEMMQRDVDAGMGMDWTVAMATVIQDRLLRSLRPGNSLHVLISEVLDPKLIENQCKAGAFSYDSFFDFMNTILPRLCAPYRDPVVKAFVEDTSGDAIDRLARLMGIIDILSLDHTNFMIQVAAPQLIQEAPGYEQRTFMKGLQDGSLGLGKLRRFWRMHRKVLADEMRKRDPENVNGEPQPPAARVYAQGLVDLVLSNAAVSDDLIPETLELDRQRLGRLHAQAFRIVATASILLTAKNLLKRDVRSQWKAEADRLLSLDFNKIQPDRVQSILESTHPMPLSASAQLAATIRRVLAPVGTACAAASPVGATQTALDIQADAVISEPSSSSSASESANSAGLSGGVTSVASFTDPVARLILSRLRAHILSRLSASSASERVRTTSTASQSLAGAGMPEFVTEVGQLTDELDKIREVDWVCHGIVYDQILAEGSFPRPGA
;
A
#
# COMPACT_ATOMS: atom_id res chain seq x y z
N MET A 1 7.56 -49.15 46.74
CA MET A 1 8.03 -50.12 47.73
C MET A 1 9.45 -49.74 48.13
N ILE A 2 9.67 -49.52 49.43
CA ILE A 2 10.94 -49.68 50.20
C ILE A 2 12.09 -48.70 49.79
N ARG A 3 12.33 -47.60 50.54
CA ARG A 3 13.18 -47.47 51.78
C ARG A 3 14.64 -47.84 51.51
N ARG A 4 15.72 -47.18 51.96
CA ARG A 4 16.07 -46.25 53.06
C ARG A 4 17.52 -45.75 52.72
N ASN A 5 17.91 -44.50 53.00
CA ASN A 5 18.68 -44.00 54.17
C ASN A 5 19.97 -44.82 54.43
N SER A 6 21.16 -44.26 54.72
CA SER A 6 21.55 -43.21 55.68
C SER A 6 23.09 -43.08 55.57
N ASP A 7 23.68 -41.88 55.49
CA ASP A 7 24.18 -40.99 56.57
C ASP A 7 25.62 -41.28 57.03
N ILE A 8 26.32 -40.19 57.39
CA ILE A 8 27.38 -39.95 58.42
C ILE A 8 28.07 -38.64 57.98
N GLU A 9 27.70 -37.44 58.49
CA GLU A 9 28.11 -36.77 59.76
C GLU A 9 29.64 -36.78 60.00
N ALA A 10 30.35 -35.75 60.45
CA ALA A 10 30.09 -34.38 60.88
C ALA A 10 31.46 -33.69 61.12
N GLN A 11 31.47 -32.36 61.26
CA GLN A 11 32.29 -31.53 62.18
C GLN A 11 32.90 -30.27 61.53
N LEU A 12 32.38 -29.14 62.00
CA LEU A 12 32.93 -27.79 61.89
C LEU A 12 33.76 -27.48 63.15
N SER A 13 34.79 -26.65 63.00
CA SER A 13 35.24 -25.73 64.05
C SER A 13 35.94 -24.51 63.45
N ASP A 14 35.75 -23.41 64.16
CA ASP A 14 35.92 -21.99 63.85
C ASP A 14 37.26 -21.45 64.38
N ALA A 15 37.77 -20.35 63.77
CA ALA A 15 38.59 -19.27 64.36
C ALA A 15 39.54 -18.60 63.31
N GLY A 16 39.34 -17.29 63.07
CA GLY A 16 40.35 -16.38 62.48
C GLY A 16 41.39 -15.91 63.52
N PRO A 17 42.18 -14.82 63.32
CA PRO A 17 42.15 -13.82 62.23
C PRO A 17 43.53 -13.37 61.64
N THR A 18 43.46 -12.67 60.49
CA THR A 18 44.32 -11.59 59.91
C THR A 18 45.82 -11.42 60.26
N THR A 19 46.69 -11.26 59.24
CA THR A 19 47.32 -9.97 58.79
C THR A 19 48.38 -10.15 57.67
N VAL A 20 48.26 -9.38 56.56
CA VAL A 20 49.31 -8.55 55.86
C VAL A 20 50.55 -9.28 55.28
N SER A 21 51.11 -9.04 54.09
CA SER A 21 50.84 -8.36 52.81
C SER A 21 52.07 -8.62 51.92
N GLU A 22 51.94 -8.93 50.63
CA GLU A 22 52.92 -8.48 49.63
C GLU A 22 52.37 -8.59 48.21
N SER A 23 52.60 -7.52 47.46
CA SER A 23 52.05 -7.16 46.17
C SER A 23 53.18 -7.16 45.13
N LEU A 24 52.90 -7.56 43.88
CA LEU A 24 52.98 -6.71 42.68
C LEU A 24 53.13 -7.48 41.35
N ASN A 25 52.33 -7.01 40.36
CA ASN A 25 52.54 -6.97 38.90
C ASN A 25 51.89 -8.05 37.99
N GLU A 26 50.56 -7.94 37.85
CA GLU A 26 49.76 -7.56 36.65
C GLU A 26 50.33 -7.62 35.20
N PRO A 27 49.50 -7.71 34.13
CA PRO A 27 48.09 -7.26 34.07
C PRO A 27 47.04 -8.20 33.44
N ASP A 28 45.81 -7.89 33.82
CA ASP A 28 44.51 -8.49 33.49
C ASP A 28 44.00 -8.26 32.06
N MET A 29 43.07 -9.13 31.62
CA MET A 29 41.79 -8.62 31.13
C MET A 29 40.64 -9.58 31.53
N GLU A 30 39.73 -9.03 32.31
CA GLU A 30 38.75 -9.67 33.18
C GLU A 30 37.60 -10.39 32.46
N MET A 31 37.18 -11.52 33.02
CA MET A 31 35.86 -12.14 32.80
C MET A 31 35.21 -12.37 34.17
N SER A 32 34.34 -11.44 34.59
CA SER A 32 33.52 -11.58 35.80
C SER A 32 32.14 -12.13 35.44
N SER A 33 31.79 -13.29 36.01
CA SER A 33 30.41 -13.77 36.15
C SER A 33 29.91 -13.51 37.58
N ASP A 34 28.61 -13.21 37.67
CA ASP A 34 27.74 -13.08 38.86
C ASP A 34 27.56 -11.70 39.48
N GLU A 35 26.61 -10.93 38.93
CA GLU A 35 25.84 -9.95 39.71
C GLU A 35 24.35 -10.34 39.79
N ARG A 36 23.90 -10.41 41.05
CA ARG A 36 22.54 -10.71 41.49
C ARG A 36 21.61 -9.55 41.12
N THR A 37 20.51 -9.88 40.46
CA THR A 37 19.40 -8.97 40.17
C THR A 37 18.66 -8.57 41.45
N LEU A 38 18.89 -7.34 41.91
CA LEU A 38 18.00 -6.64 42.86
C LEU A 38 16.76 -6.14 42.11
N PRO A 39 15.53 -6.34 42.65
CA PRO A 39 14.32 -5.84 42.01
C PRO A 39 14.15 -4.34 42.29
N LEU A 40 14.24 -3.51 41.25
CA LEU A 40 13.98 -2.08 41.31
C LEU A 40 12.48 -1.83 41.58
N SER A 41 12.17 -1.40 42.80
CA SER A 41 10.85 -0.87 43.18
C SER A 41 10.63 0.51 42.57
N LEU A 42 9.47 0.74 41.97
CA LEU A 42 9.08 2.04 41.41
C LEU A 42 8.94 3.13 42.50
N PRO A 43 9.31 4.40 42.21
CA PRO A 43 9.12 5.52 43.13
C PRO A 43 7.66 5.69 43.59
N ALA A 44 7.47 5.98 44.89
CA ALA A 44 6.16 5.96 45.57
C ALA A 44 5.08 6.85 44.92
N HIS A 45 5.44 7.92 44.20
CA HIS A 45 4.47 8.80 43.54
C HIS A 45 3.87 8.20 42.25
N LEU A 46 4.56 7.24 41.61
CA LEU A 46 4.09 6.54 40.40
C LEU A 46 3.23 5.32 40.76
N ALA A 47 3.54 4.62 41.85
CA ALA A 47 2.70 3.53 42.36
C ALA A 47 1.29 4.00 42.80
N ALA A 48 1.18 5.24 43.28
CA ALA A 48 -0.10 5.83 43.70
C ALA A 48 -1.08 6.10 42.54
N ARG A 49 -0.60 6.18 41.28
CA ARG A 49 -1.45 6.45 40.11
C ARG A 49 -2.14 5.20 39.54
N PHE A 50 -1.63 4.00 39.83
CA PHE A 50 -2.15 2.75 39.27
C PHE A 50 -3.04 1.93 40.23
N ALA A 51 -3.14 2.32 41.50
CA ALA A 51 -4.04 1.70 42.47
C ALA A 51 -5.43 2.39 42.48
N ARG A 52 -6.34 1.98 41.59
CA ARG A 52 -7.77 2.34 41.70
C ARG A 52 -8.45 1.45 42.75
N LYS A 53 -8.80 2.00 43.91
CA LYS A 53 -9.76 1.39 44.87
C LYS A 53 -11.21 1.74 44.48
N PRO A 54 -12.19 0.83 44.68
CA PRO A 54 -13.61 1.11 44.45
C PRO A 54 -14.15 1.96 45.61
N SER A 55 -14.56 3.20 45.33
CA SER A 55 -15.13 4.09 46.34
C SER A 55 -16.59 3.72 46.62
N VAL A 56 -16.83 3.52 47.91
CA VAL A 56 -18.12 3.30 48.56
C VAL A 56 -19.02 4.53 48.37
N VAL A 57 -20.27 4.24 48.00
CA VAL A 57 -21.40 5.17 47.91
C VAL A 57 -21.58 5.92 49.24
N ARG A 58 -21.38 7.23 49.24
CA ARG A 58 -21.85 8.13 50.30
C ARG A 58 -23.08 8.87 49.77
N ARG A 59 -24.23 8.60 50.38
CA ARG A 59 -25.48 9.35 50.22
C ARG A 59 -25.28 10.75 50.82
N SER A 60 -25.70 11.77 50.08
CA SER A 60 -26.03 13.07 50.63
C SER A 60 -27.19 13.66 49.83
N ALA A 61 -28.32 13.85 50.52
CA ALA A 61 -29.49 14.55 50.05
C ALA A 61 -29.35 16.04 50.36
N ALA A 62 -29.65 16.90 49.39
CA ALA A 62 -30.17 18.27 49.51
C ALA A 62 -30.21 18.86 48.09
N SER A 63 -31.39 19.00 47.50
CA SER A 63 -32.13 20.28 47.47
C SER A 63 -31.51 21.32 46.54
N SER A 64 -31.97 21.32 45.29
CA SER A 64 -32.04 22.51 44.43
C SER A 64 -32.99 22.20 43.28
N ARG A 65 -34.27 22.49 43.47
CA ARG A 65 -35.21 22.70 42.36
C ARG A 65 -35.40 24.20 42.24
N ARG A 66 -34.74 24.79 41.24
CA ARG A 66 -35.03 26.13 40.74
C ARG A 66 -35.84 25.95 39.47
N GLY A 67 -37.15 26.21 39.57
CA GLY A 67 -38.08 26.19 38.46
C GLY A 67 -39.05 27.34 38.66
N SER A 68 -38.72 28.47 38.06
CA SER A 68 -39.55 29.67 38.02
C SER A 68 -40.73 29.45 37.07
N ILE A 69 -41.96 29.57 37.57
CA ILE A 69 -43.13 30.01 36.79
C ILE A 69 -44.07 30.83 37.69
N SER A 70 -43.89 32.13 37.70
CA SER A 70 -44.98 33.12 37.64
C SER A 70 -45.53 33.08 36.20
N SER A 71 -46.78 33.31 35.82
CA SER A 71 -47.94 33.98 36.41
C SER A 71 -49.10 33.71 35.45
N LEU A 72 -50.30 33.34 35.91
CA LEU A 72 -51.53 33.57 35.14
C LEU A 72 -52.65 34.00 36.09
N HIS A 73 -53.10 35.22 35.84
CA HIS A 73 -54.20 35.92 36.46
C HIS A 73 -55.52 35.42 35.85
N SER A 74 -56.53 35.30 36.71
CA SER A 74 -57.98 35.50 36.47
C SER A 74 -58.60 35.14 35.12
N GLN A 75 -59.60 34.27 35.14
CA GLN A 75 -61.04 34.60 35.11
C GLN A 75 -61.81 33.30 34.89
N HIS A 76 -62.84 33.03 35.68
CA HIS A 76 -64.14 32.54 35.20
C HIS A 76 -65.11 32.44 36.37
N SER A 77 -66.15 33.26 36.26
CA SER A 77 -67.35 33.33 37.09
C SER A 77 -68.26 32.10 36.90
N SER A 78 -68.78 31.56 37.99
CA SER A 78 -70.15 31.00 38.04
C SER A 78 -70.64 30.89 39.49
N ALA A 79 -71.71 31.62 39.80
CA ALA A 79 -72.66 31.29 40.87
C ALA A 79 -73.58 30.13 40.37
N PRO A 80 -74.46 29.47 41.18
CA PRO A 80 -75.05 29.93 42.44
C PRO A 80 -75.37 28.87 43.55
N SER A 81 -75.78 29.40 44.71
CA SER A 81 -76.80 28.88 45.65
C SER A 81 -76.55 27.69 46.61
N HIS A 82 -77.15 27.87 47.81
CA HIS A 82 -77.44 26.95 48.92
C HIS A 82 -76.40 26.75 50.04
N GLY A 83 -76.89 27.00 51.26
CA GLY A 83 -76.13 27.16 52.48
C GLY A 83 -75.46 25.88 52.98
N ALA A 84 -74.14 25.96 53.12
CA ALA A 84 -73.37 25.07 53.96
C ALA A 84 -72.56 25.94 54.94
N SER A 85 -72.51 25.51 56.19
CA SER A 85 -71.78 26.20 57.24
C SER A 85 -70.28 26.28 56.90
N PRO A 86 -69.55 27.35 57.30
CA PRO A 86 -68.11 27.47 57.02
C PRO A 86 -67.29 26.28 57.57
N THR A 87 -67.78 25.58 58.60
CA THR A 87 -67.19 24.35 59.15
C THR A 87 -67.28 23.15 58.21
N ASP A 88 -68.35 23.03 57.41
CA ASP A 88 -68.51 21.93 56.45
C ASP A 88 -67.57 22.07 55.26
N HIS A 89 -67.31 23.30 54.81
CA HIS A 89 -66.35 23.58 53.74
C HIS A 89 -64.91 23.23 54.15
N ILE A 90 -64.55 23.52 55.41
CA ILE A 90 -63.25 23.13 55.98
C ILE A 90 -63.14 21.60 56.07
N ALA A 91 -64.18 20.92 56.56
CA ALA A 91 -64.21 19.46 56.66
C ALA A 91 -64.14 18.79 55.28
N GLN A 92 -64.80 19.34 54.26
CA GLN A 92 -64.74 18.84 52.88
C GLN A 92 -63.36 19.04 52.26
N HIS A 93 -62.72 20.19 52.52
CA HIS A 93 -61.35 20.44 52.08
C HIS A 93 -60.36 19.46 52.74
N LEU A 94 -60.49 19.21 54.04
CA LEU A 94 -59.66 18.24 54.77
C LEU A 94 -59.83 16.79 54.27
N ARG A 95 -61.07 16.39 53.93
CA ARG A 95 -61.32 15.08 53.29
C ARG A 95 -60.69 15.00 51.90
N ARG A 96 -60.82 16.07 51.10
CA ARG A 96 -60.21 16.15 49.77
C ARG A 96 -58.68 16.08 49.86
N THR A 97 -58.05 16.78 50.82
CA THR A 97 -56.60 16.74 51.01
C THR A 97 -56.14 15.36 51.45
N SER A 98 -56.86 14.70 52.37
CA SER A 98 -56.56 13.32 52.78
C SER A 98 -56.65 12.33 51.61
N ILE A 99 -57.65 12.46 50.74
CA ILE A 99 -57.77 11.62 49.54
C ILE A 99 -56.60 11.87 48.57
N LEU A 100 -56.23 13.13 48.35
CA LEU A 100 -55.10 13.47 47.49
C LEU A 100 -53.77 12.97 48.07
N GLU A 101 -53.59 13.04 49.38
CA GLU A 101 -52.42 12.53 50.08
C GLU A 101 -52.32 11.00 50.00
N SER A 102 -53.43 10.28 50.21
CA SER A 102 -53.49 8.82 50.00
C SER A 102 -53.18 8.41 48.56
N ARG A 103 -53.56 9.24 47.58
CA ARG A 103 -53.27 9.00 46.16
C ARG A 103 -51.80 9.28 45.85
N LYS A 104 -51.22 10.35 46.42
CA LYS A 104 -49.79 10.66 46.31
C LYS A 104 -48.93 9.55 46.91
N ALA A 105 -49.30 9.02 48.08
CA ALA A 105 -48.61 7.89 48.71
C ALA A 105 -48.60 6.65 47.80
N ARG A 106 -49.76 6.26 47.25
CA ARG A 106 -49.86 5.12 46.33
C ARG A 106 -49.05 5.31 45.04
N LEU A 107 -48.96 6.53 44.52
CA LEU A 107 -48.11 6.84 43.36
C LEU A 107 -46.62 6.79 43.71
N ALA A 108 -46.25 7.24 44.91
CA ALA A 108 -44.88 7.12 45.41
C ALA A 108 -44.46 5.65 45.57
N ASP A 109 -45.35 4.79 46.10
CA ASP A 109 -45.09 3.35 46.21
C ASP A 109 -44.90 2.68 44.84
N ARG A 110 -45.71 3.08 43.84
CA ARG A 110 -45.54 2.61 42.46
C ARG A 110 -44.22 3.07 41.86
N ALA A 111 -43.78 4.30 42.14
CA ALA A 111 -42.48 4.81 41.70
C ALA A 111 -41.31 4.03 42.35
N LEU A 112 -41.39 3.76 43.67
CA LEU A 112 -40.40 2.94 44.38
C LEU A 112 -40.34 1.51 43.83
N HIS A 113 -41.50 0.93 43.49
CA HIS A 113 -41.55 -0.39 42.86
C HIS A 113 -40.88 -0.38 41.48
N ALA A 114 -41.13 0.64 40.66
CA ALA A 114 -40.48 0.80 39.36
C ALA A 114 -38.95 0.91 39.48
N GLU A 115 -38.45 1.66 40.47
CA GLU A 115 -37.00 1.73 40.75
C GLU A 115 -36.43 0.38 41.20
N LYS A 116 -37.15 -0.36 42.05
CA LYS A 116 -36.74 -1.70 42.50
C LYS A 116 -36.64 -2.69 41.34
N VAL A 117 -37.60 -2.65 40.40
CA VAL A 117 -37.57 -3.48 39.18
C VAL A 117 -36.39 -3.07 38.29
N ARG A 118 -36.18 -1.76 38.09
CA ARG A 118 -35.04 -1.24 37.33
C ARG A 118 -33.71 -1.69 37.91
N LEU A 119 -33.55 -1.64 39.24
CA LEU A 119 -32.34 -2.09 39.93
C LEU A 119 -32.13 -3.60 39.78
N ARG A 120 -33.19 -4.42 39.91
CA ARG A 120 -33.09 -5.87 39.67
C ARG A 120 -32.71 -6.19 38.23
N ALA A 121 -33.29 -5.51 37.25
CA ALA A 121 -32.95 -5.68 35.84
C ALA A 121 -31.50 -5.26 35.55
N ALA A 122 -31.03 -4.17 36.17
CA ALA A 122 -29.64 -3.72 36.06
C ALA A 122 -28.66 -4.76 36.67
N LEU A 123 -29.00 -5.34 37.82
CA LEU A 123 -28.19 -6.39 38.45
C LEU A 123 -28.16 -7.68 37.62
N ALA A 124 -29.30 -8.10 37.06
CA ALA A 124 -29.36 -9.27 36.17
C ALA A 124 -28.52 -9.06 34.90
N LYS A 125 -28.59 -7.86 34.30
CA LYS A 125 -27.78 -7.50 33.13
C LYS A 125 -26.28 -7.37 33.45
N ALA A 126 -25.94 -6.93 34.66
CA ALA A 126 -24.55 -6.89 35.11
C ALA A 126 -23.98 -8.30 35.33
N ALA A 127 -24.78 -9.21 35.91
CA ALA A 127 -24.39 -10.60 36.13
C ALA A 127 -24.11 -11.34 34.81
N THR A 128 -24.99 -11.21 33.81
CA THR A 128 -24.77 -11.85 32.49
C THR A 128 -23.55 -11.28 31.77
N ARG A 129 -23.31 -9.97 31.87
CA ARG A 129 -22.12 -9.33 31.28
C ARG A 129 -20.81 -9.81 31.93
N ASN A 130 -20.81 -10.05 33.24
CA ASN A 130 -19.62 -10.56 33.93
C ASN A 130 -19.35 -12.02 33.55
N LEU A 131 -20.39 -12.85 33.50
CA LEU A 131 -20.25 -14.26 33.08
C LEU A 131 -19.71 -14.39 31.65
N GLN A 132 -20.20 -13.59 30.71
CA GLN A 132 -19.66 -13.54 29.33
C GLN A 132 -18.21 -13.04 29.27
N ARG A 133 -17.79 -12.15 30.18
CA ARG A 133 -16.40 -11.68 30.25
C ARG A 133 -15.47 -12.75 30.80
N GLU A 134 -15.92 -13.48 31.82
CA GLU A 134 -15.18 -14.60 32.40
C GLU A 134 -15.04 -15.75 31.40
N GLU A 135 -16.12 -16.11 30.69
CA GLU A 135 -16.06 -17.11 29.61
C GLU A 135 -15.10 -16.71 28.49
N ARG A 136 -15.10 -15.44 28.07
CA ARG A 136 -14.15 -14.93 27.07
C ARG A 136 -12.72 -14.92 27.59
N ALA A 137 -12.50 -14.58 28.86
CA ALA A 137 -11.17 -14.60 29.48
C ALA A 137 -10.62 -16.04 29.55
N LEU A 138 -11.45 -17.01 29.93
CA LEU A 138 -11.08 -18.43 29.95
C LEU A 138 -10.80 -18.97 28.54
N ALA A 139 -11.62 -18.61 27.55
CA ALA A 139 -11.39 -19.00 26.16
C ALA A 139 -10.07 -18.41 25.62
N ALA A 140 -9.75 -17.16 25.97
CA ALA A 140 -8.49 -16.52 25.61
C ALA A 140 -7.28 -17.14 26.32
N GLN A 141 -7.45 -17.59 27.57
CA GLN A 141 -6.40 -18.32 28.28
C GLN A 141 -6.14 -19.68 27.63
N GLN A 142 -7.20 -20.43 27.30
CA GLN A 142 -7.08 -21.73 26.64
C GLN A 142 -6.44 -21.63 25.26
N SER A 143 -6.75 -20.57 24.48
CA SER A 143 -6.09 -20.36 23.18
C SER A 143 -4.61 -20.03 23.34
N ARG A 144 -4.25 -19.18 24.32
CA ARG A 144 -2.85 -18.88 24.64
C ARG A 144 -2.08 -20.15 25.05
N GLU A 145 -2.65 -20.96 25.93
CA GLU A 145 -2.03 -22.21 26.38
C GLU A 145 -1.86 -23.21 25.23
N ARG A 146 -2.83 -23.32 24.32
CA ARG A 146 -2.69 -24.15 23.11
C ARG A 146 -1.58 -23.67 22.19
N LEU A 147 -1.47 -22.36 21.96
CA LEU A 147 -0.40 -21.80 21.14
C LEU A 147 0.97 -22.00 21.78
N LEU A 148 1.09 -21.82 23.09
CA LEU A 148 2.32 -22.12 23.82
C LEU A 148 2.67 -23.60 23.73
N ALA A 149 1.68 -24.50 23.87
CA ALA A 149 1.88 -25.93 23.71
C ALA A 149 2.35 -26.30 22.29
N GLU A 150 1.77 -25.71 21.25
CA GLU A 150 2.19 -25.91 19.86
C GLU A 150 3.62 -25.41 19.62
N ILE A 151 3.98 -24.24 20.15
CA ILE A 151 5.35 -23.73 20.09
C ILE A 151 6.31 -24.69 20.81
N THR A 152 5.96 -25.15 22.02
CA THR A 152 6.82 -26.12 22.73
C THR A 152 6.97 -27.44 21.97
N ALA A 153 5.92 -27.92 21.31
CA ALA A 153 5.98 -29.13 20.50
C ALA A 153 6.87 -28.97 19.26
N LYS A 154 6.79 -27.81 18.58
CA LYS A 154 7.70 -27.47 17.46
C LYS A 154 9.15 -27.37 17.91
N CYS A 155 9.42 -26.70 19.04
CA CYS A 155 10.76 -26.64 19.61
C CYS A 155 11.26 -28.04 20.03
N GLU A 156 10.41 -28.89 20.59
CA GLU A 156 10.77 -30.27 20.93
C GLU A 156 11.12 -31.08 19.67
N GLU A 157 10.36 -30.93 18.58
CA GLU A 157 10.64 -31.55 17.30
C GLU A 157 11.98 -31.10 16.69
N GLU A 158 12.29 -29.81 16.75
CA GLU A 158 13.57 -29.27 16.28
C GLU A 158 14.75 -29.81 17.11
N VAL A 159 14.61 -29.85 18.44
CA VAL A 159 15.63 -30.44 19.32
C VAL A 159 15.77 -31.95 19.03
N ARG A 160 14.68 -32.66 18.75
CA ARG A 160 14.71 -34.09 18.38
C ARG A 160 15.45 -34.30 17.06
N ARG A 161 15.21 -33.43 16.05
CA ARG A 161 15.94 -33.45 14.77
C ARG A 161 17.42 -33.13 14.97
N ALA A 162 17.75 -32.14 15.80
CA ALA A 162 19.13 -31.79 16.11
C ALA A 162 19.87 -32.95 16.82
N LYS A 163 19.21 -33.60 17.79
CA LYS A 163 19.74 -34.80 18.46
C LYS A 163 19.97 -35.96 17.48
N LYS A 164 19.00 -36.24 16.60
CA LYS A 164 19.14 -37.26 15.56
C LYS A 164 20.33 -36.96 14.64
N LYS A 165 20.48 -35.71 14.20
CA LYS A 165 21.63 -35.30 13.36
C LYS A 165 22.96 -35.41 14.11
N ALA A 166 22.99 -35.15 15.41
CA ALA A 166 24.18 -35.34 16.23
C ALA A 166 24.55 -36.82 16.40
N GLU A 167 23.55 -37.69 16.56
CA GLU A 167 23.71 -39.14 16.62
C GLU A 167 24.23 -39.70 15.28
N ASP A 168 23.59 -39.34 14.16
CA ASP A 168 24.02 -39.73 12.81
C ASP A 168 25.48 -39.29 12.53
N ASN A 169 25.88 -38.10 13.01
CA ASN A 169 27.25 -37.60 12.84
C ASN A 169 28.24 -38.39 13.71
N ARG A 170 27.84 -38.76 14.94
CA ARG A 170 28.63 -39.64 15.80
C ARG A 170 28.81 -41.02 15.19
N GLU A 171 27.77 -41.59 14.59
CA GLU A 171 27.82 -42.88 13.92
C GLU A 171 28.70 -42.83 12.67
N ARG A 172 28.60 -41.78 11.83
CA ARG A 172 29.49 -41.58 10.69
C ARG A 172 30.96 -41.51 11.09
N LYS A 173 31.29 -40.71 12.11
CA LYS A 173 32.66 -40.63 12.63
C LYS A 173 33.15 -41.97 13.17
N ALA A 174 32.29 -42.73 13.84
CA ALA A 174 32.63 -44.07 14.31
C ALA A 174 32.87 -45.04 13.14
N ALA A 175 32.05 -44.98 12.09
CA ALA A 175 32.20 -45.81 10.89
C ALA A 175 33.49 -45.47 10.12
N GLU A 176 33.85 -44.19 9.99
CA GLU A 176 35.12 -43.76 9.39
C GLU A 176 36.32 -44.27 10.19
N HIS A 177 36.27 -44.15 11.52
CA HIS A 177 37.34 -44.66 12.39
C HIS A 177 37.44 -46.19 12.34
N ALA A 178 36.32 -46.90 12.19
CA ALA A 178 36.31 -48.35 11.99
C ALA A 178 36.91 -48.75 10.65
N ARG A 179 36.58 -48.03 9.57
CA ARG A 179 37.16 -48.23 8.24
C ARG A 179 38.67 -48.03 8.24
N LEU A 180 39.15 -46.95 8.87
CA LEU A 180 40.60 -46.70 8.98
C LEU A 180 41.32 -47.81 9.76
N ARG A 181 40.72 -48.35 10.81
CA ARG A 181 41.28 -49.51 11.54
C ARG A 181 41.38 -50.74 10.65
N LEU A 182 40.37 -51.01 9.82
CA LEU A 182 40.40 -52.13 8.88
C LEU A 182 41.47 -51.94 7.80
N GLU A 183 41.59 -50.74 7.22
CA GLU A 183 42.65 -50.42 6.23
C GLU A 183 44.05 -50.57 6.85
N ILE A 184 44.24 -50.18 8.11
CA ILE A 184 45.51 -50.38 8.83
C ILE A 184 45.77 -51.88 9.04
N ALA A 185 44.76 -52.64 9.49
CA ALA A 185 44.89 -54.09 9.69
C ALA A 185 45.21 -54.84 8.39
N GLU A 186 44.59 -54.43 7.27
CA GLU A 186 44.85 -54.99 5.94
C GLU A 186 46.29 -54.70 5.48
N LYS A 187 46.77 -53.47 5.68
CA LYS A 187 48.18 -53.12 5.41
C LYS A 187 49.15 -53.92 6.25
N PHE A 188 48.84 -54.18 7.52
CA PHE A 188 49.66 -55.05 8.38
C PHE A 188 49.65 -56.50 7.88
N ALA A 189 48.48 -57.04 7.54
CA ALA A 189 48.37 -58.40 6.99
C ALA A 189 49.11 -58.55 5.65
N GLU A 190 49.09 -57.53 4.80
CA GLU A 190 49.81 -57.52 3.53
C GLU A 190 51.33 -57.37 3.73
N ALA A 191 51.77 -56.57 4.70
CA ALA A 191 53.17 -56.49 5.10
C ALA A 191 53.69 -57.82 5.68
N GLU A 192 52.86 -58.53 6.45
CA GLU A 192 53.17 -59.85 6.97
C GLU A 192 53.26 -60.91 5.86
N LYS A 193 52.32 -60.89 4.89
CA LYS A 193 52.44 -61.71 3.66
C LYS A 193 53.75 -61.44 2.92
N ARG A 194 54.16 -60.18 2.78
CA ARG A 194 55.46 -59.82 2.16
C ARG A 194 56.63 -60.37 2.99
N ARG A 195 56.61 -60.25 4.32
CA ARG A 195 57.64 -60.84 5.20
C ARG A 195 57.72 -62.36 5.04
N MET A 196 56.59 -63.05 4.97
CA MET A 196 56.53 -64.50 4.75
C MET A 196 57.09 -64.90 3.37
N LEU A 197 56.80 -64.14 2.31
CA LEU A 197 57.37 -64.34 0.97
C LEU A 197 58.90 -64.12 0.95
N TYR A 198 59.41 -63.14 1.70
CA TYR A 198 60.85 -62.93 1.86
C TYR A 198 61.53 -64.04 2.68
N GLN A 199 60.85 -64.62 3.68
CA GLN A 199 61.37 -65.78 4.41
C GLN A 199 61.40 -67.04 3.53
N GLN A 200 60.41 -67.23 2.65
CA GLN A 200 60.35 -68.36 1.71
C GLN A 200 61.47 -68.32 0.66
N ASN A 201 61.92 -67.13 0.26
CA ASN A 201 63.01 -66.94 -0.70
C ASN A 201 64.39 -66.93 -0.01
N HIS A 202 64.80 -68.06 0.56
CA HIS A 202 66.20 -68.26 0.96
C HIS A 202 67.02 -68.90 -0.16
N ARG A 203 68.16 -68.26 -0.43
CA ARG A 203 69.35 -68.73 -1.18
C ARG A 203 69.22 -68.89 -2.71
N ARG A 204 70.03 -68.11 -3.43
CA ARG A 204 71.05 -68.66 -4.35
C ARG A 204 72.20 -67.69 -4.61
N HIS A 205 73.39 -68.29 -4.68
CA HIS A 205 74.73 -67.71 -4.73
C HIS A 205 75.16 -67.27 -6.14
N ARG A 206 76.03 -66.25 -6.17
CA ARG A 206 77.19 -65.99 -7.07
C ARG A 206 77.40 -66.89 -8.31
N THR A 207 77.54 -66.25 -9.48
CA THR A 207 78.68 -66.29 -10.44
C THR A 207 78.48 -65.12 -11.45
N ALA A 208 79.37 -64.12 -11.56
CA ALA A 208 80.51 -64.03 -12.50
C ALA A 208 80.14 -64.48 -13.93
N SER A 209 80.30 -63.71 -15.03
CA SER A 209 81.37 -62.79 -15.43
C SER A 209 80.95 -61.87 -16.61
N LEU A 210 81.54 -60.67 -16.64
CA LEU A 210 81.90 -59.69 -17.72
C LEU A 210 81.89 -60.14 -19.21
N PRO A 211 82.13 -59.27 -20.23
CA PRO A 211 81.77 -57.85 -20.49
C PRO A 211 81.44 -57.51 -21.99
N ALA A 212 81.17 -56.22 -22.27
CA ALA A 212 81.41 -55.45 -23.52
C ALA A 212 80.68 -55.78 -24.83
N THR A 213 79.93 -54.82 -25.40
CA THR A 213 80.33 -53.91 -26.49
C THR A 213 79.14 -53.09 -27.00
N GLU A 214 79.39 -51.82 -27.33
CA GLU A 214 78.47 -50.86 -27.95
C GLU A 214 77.99 -51.30 -29.35
N GLU A 215 76.84 -50.81 -29.81
CA GLU A 215 76.74 -50.04 -31.07
C GLU A 215 75.33 -49.49 -31.37
N LYS A 216 75.30 -48.24 -31.85
CA LYS A 216 74.16 -47.51 -32.42
C LYS A 216 73.60 -48.21 -33.68
N LYS A 217 72.28 -48.20 -33.89
CA LYS A 217 71.65 -47.91 -35.21
C LYS A 217 70.14 -47.70 -35.15
N MET A 218 69.68 -46.91 -36.12
CA MET A 218 68.44 -46.14 -36.20
C MET A 218 67.16 -46.94 -36.53
N ALA A 219 66.04 -46.24 -36.30
CA ALA A 219 64.63 -46.53 -36.58
C ALA A 219 64.28 -47.38 -37.82
N ARG A 220 63.24 -48.21 -37.67
CA ARG A 220 62.29 -48.50 -38.76
C ARG A 220 60.88 -48.72 -38.23
N VAL A 221 59.99 -47.81 -38.59
CA VAL A 221 58.53 -47.88 -38.42
C VAL A 221 58.00 -49.01 -39.30
N MET A 222 57.24 -49.94 -38.71
CA MET A 222 56.46 -50.94 -39.43
C MET A 222 55.05 -50.98 -38.80
N THR A 223 54.07 -50.51 -39.55
CA THR A 223 52.66 -50.39 -39.12
C THR A 223 52.01 -51.77 -39.01
N ARG A 224 51.51 -52.12 -37.82
CA ARG A 224 50.65 -53.29 -37.60
C ARG A 224 49.28 -53.05 -38.26
N SER A 225 48.81 -54.00 -39.07
CA SER A 225 47.45 -54.01 -39.62
C SER A 225 46.40 -54.20 -38.50
N LEU A 226 45.38 -53.35 -38.47
CA LEU A 226 44.30 -53.40 -37.47
C LEU A 226 43.36 -54.60 -37.75
N THR A 227 43.11 -55.44 -36.74
CA THR A 227 42.04 -56.48 -36.75
C THR A 227 40.67 -55.88 -37.09
N ARG A 228 39.80 -56.61 -37.82
CA ARG A 228 38.45 -56.17 -38.25
C ARG A 228 37.62 -55.56 -37.11
N ASP A 229 37.68 -56.14 -35.91
CA ASP A 229 36.96 -55.64 -34.74
C ASP A 229 37.56 -54.35 -34.16
N ALA A 230 38.88 -54.18 -34.25
CA ALA A 230 39.53 -52.93 -33.87
C ALA A 230 39.20 -51.82 -34.87
N ALA A 231 39.18 -52.13 -36.17
CA ALA A 231 38.73 -51.20 -37.20
C ALA A 231 37.24 -50.84 -37.00
N ALA A 232 36.36 -51.82 -36.78
CA ALA A 232 34.95 -51.60 -36.51
C ALA A 232 34.72 -50.74 -35.26
N ARG A 233 35.43 -50.99 -34.15
CA ARG A 233 35.37 -50.16 -32.94
C ARG A 233 35.86 -48.73 -33.18
N THR A 234 36.89 -48.55 -33.99
CA THR A 234 37.44 -47.23 -34.31
C THR A 234 36.48 -46.44 -35.21
N ILE A 235 35.89 -47.10 -36.22
CA ILE A 235 34.85 -46.53 -37.09
C ILE A 235 33.59 -46.20 -36.29
N GLN A 236 33.13 -47.10 -35.42
CA GLN A 236 31.96 -46.86 -34.56
C GLN A 236 32.19 -45.71 -33.57
N ARG A 237 33.38 -45.62 -32.97
CA ARG A 237 33.75 -44.48 -32.11
C ARG A 237 33.77 -43.19 -32.92
N ALA A 238 34.44 -43.16 -34.07
CA ALA A 238 34.49 -42.00 -34.94
C ALA A 238 33.10 -41.56 -35.42
N TRP A 239 32.24 -42.51 -35.78
CA TRP A 239 30.85 -42.26 -36.18
C TRP A 239 30.00 -41.74 -35.02
N ARG A 240 30.07 -42.35 -33.83
CA ARG A 240 29.35 -41.86 -32.63
C ARG A 240 29.79 -40.45 -32.25
N THR A 241 31.09 -40.17 -32.30
CA THR A 241 31.65 -38.84 -32.05
C THR A 241 31.26 -37.83 -33.13
N HIS A 242 31.15 -38.24 -34.39
CA HIS A 242 30.65 -37.39 -35.46
C HIS A 242 29.14 -37.12 -35.32
N TYR A 243 28.36 -38.15 -35.02
CA TYR A 243 26.92 -38.07 -34.81
C TYR A 243 26.56 -37.19 -33.61
N ALA A 244 27.24 -37.37 -32.47
CA ALA A 244 27.07 -36.53 -31.29
C ALA A 244 27.37 -35.05 -31.60
N ARG A 245 28.46 -34.76 -32.32
CA ARG A 245 28.78 -33.40 -32.76
C ARG A 245 27.73 -32.81 -33.70
N LEU A 246 27.16 -33.61 -34.59
CA LEU A 246 26.12 -33.16 -35.52
C LEU A 246 24.81 -32.80 -34.79
N VAL A 247 24.37 -33.66 -33.85
CA VAL A 247 23.18 -33.43 -33.03
C VAL A 247 23.37 -32.22 -32.11
N MET A 248 24.53 -32.11 -31.45
CA MET A 248 24.83 -30.95 -30.58
C MET A 248 24.92 -29.64 -31.37
N ARG A 249 25.47 -29.65 -32.59
CA ARG A 249 25.45 -28.46 -33.47
C ARG A 249 24.03 -28.04 -33.85
N GLN A 250 23.14 -29.00 -34.13
CA GLN A 250 21.73 -28.71 -34.41
C GLN A 250 21.03 -28.12 -33.19
N PHE A 251 21.30 -28.65 -31.99
CA PHE A 251 20.72 -28.14 -30.75
C PHE A 251 21.26 -26.75 -30.37
N LEU A 252 22.58 -26.52 -30.48
CA LEU A 252 23.19 -25.23 -30.20
C LEU A 252 22.71 -24.15 -31.18
N ALA A 253 22.39 -24.49 -32.43
CA ALA A 253 21.82 -23.56 -33.40
C ALA A 253 20.41 -23.05 -33.02
N LEU A 254 19.73 -23.72 -32.08
CA LEU A 254 18.42 -23.26 -31.56
C LEU A 254 18.57 -22.17 -30.48
N ASP A 255 19.78 -21.93 -29.97
CA ASP A 255 20.10 -20.92 -28.95
C ASP A 255 19.15 -20.96 -27.73
N LEU A 256 18.91 -22.16 -27.18
CA LEU A 256 18.07 -22.37 -25.99
C LEU A 256 18.87 -22.09 -24.70
N THR A 257 19.17 -20.81 -24.45
CA THR A 257 19.82 -20.36 -23.20
C THR A 257 18.80 -19.79 -22.22
N THR A 258 19.07 -19.96 -20.92
CA THR A 258 18.24 -19.39 -19.84
C THR A 258 18.09 -17.87 -19.98
N ASP A 259 19.14 -17.19 -20.44
CA ASP A 259 19.15 -15.73 -20.58
C ASP A 259 18.28 -15.23 -21.74
N ARG A 260 18.29 -15.95 -22.88
CA ARG A 260 17.45 -15.60 -24.03
C ARG A 260 15.98 -15.86 -23.75
N ILE A 261 15.67 -17.00 -23.14
CA ILE A 261 14.30 -17.39 -22.80
C ILE A 261 13.72 -16.47 -21.70
N GLY A 262 14.54 -16.02 -20.75
CA GLY A 262 14.14 -15.07 -19.71
C GLY A 262 13.81 -13.66 -20.23
N GLY A 263 14.30 -13.28 -21.42
CA GLY A 263 13.98 -12.00 -22.06
C GLY A 263 12.74 -12.01 -22.97
N MET A 264 12.15 -13.18 -23.24
CA MET A 264 10.98 -13.35 -24.10
C MET A 264 9.68 -13.41 -23.28
N ALA A 265 8.55 -12.99 -23.88
CA ALA A 265 7.23 -13.10 -23.24
C ALA A 265 6.78 -14.57 -23.11
N PHE A 266 6.00 -14.89 -22.08
CA PHE A 266 5.57 -16.26 -21.75
C PHE A 266 4.95 -17.02 -22.92
N GLU A 267 4.04 -16.37 -23.64
CA GLU A 267 3.29 -16.98 -24.74
C GLU A 267 4.22 -17.34 -25.91
N ASP A 268 5.18 -16.45 -26.22
CA ASP A 268 6.18 -16.66 -27.27
C ASP A 268 7.15 -17.78 -26.89
N VAL A 269 7.53 -17.90 -25.61
CA VAL A 269 8.34 -19.02 -25.11
C VAL A 269 7.57 -20.33 -25.18
N GLY A 270 6.29 -20.33 -24.80
CA GLY A 270 5.41 -21.49 -24.90
C GLY A 270 5.27 -21.97 -26.36
N ALA A 271 5.11 -21.04 -27.30
CA ALA A 271 5.07 -21.34 -28.73
C ALA A 271 6.41 -21.94 -29.21
N LEU A 272 7.54 -21.31 -28.89
CA LEU A 272 8.88 -21.77 -29.26
C LEU A 272 9.19 -23.18 -28.73
N LEU A 273 8.88 -23.46 -27.45
CA LEU A 273 9.13 -24.78 -26.84
C LEU A 273 8.15 -25.86 -27.34
N SER A 274 7.05 -25.47 -27.97
CA SER A 274 6.09 -26.38 -28.60
C SER A 274 6.44 -26.73 -30.05
N GLU A 275 7.40 -26.03 -30.66
CA GLU A 275 7.82 -26.28 -32.04
C GLU A 275 8.42 -27.67 -32.22
N TYR A 276 8.10 -28.27 -33.38
CA TYR A 276 8.52 -29.64 -33.69
C TYR A 276 10.05 -29.77 -33.77
N GLU A 277 10.74 -28.75 -34.28
CA GLU A 277 12.20 -28.76 -34.42
C GLU A 277 12.91 -28.75 -33.06
N VAL A 278 12.42 -27.94 -32.12
CA VAL A 278 12.94 -27.85 -30.75
C VAL A 278 12.69 -29.16 -30.00
N LEU A 279 11.49 -29.73 -30.10
CA LEU A 279 11.15 -31.00 -29.46
C LEU A 279 11.98 -32.16 -30.02
N ASN A 280 12.19 -32.23 -31.34
CA ASN A 280 12.94 -33.31 -31.98
C ASN A 280 14.45 -33.20 -31.70
N SER A 281 15.01 -31.99 -31.73
CA SER A 281 16.42 -31.76 -31.42
C SER A 281 16.73 -32.06 -29.96
N SER A 282 15.86 -31.61 -29.03
CA SER A 282 15.99 -31.92 -27.60
C SER A 282 15.84 -33.41 -27.32
N ALA A 283 14.94 -34.12 -28.01
CA ALA A 283 14.81 -35.57 -27.90
C ALA A 283 16.10 -36.30 -28.31
N ARG A 284 16.73 -35.88 -29.40
CA ARG A 284 18.01 -36.47 -29.87
C ARG A 284 19.14 -36.24 -28.88
N VAL A 285 19.20 -35.06 -28.26
CA VAL A 285 20.21 -34.76 -27.22
C VAL A 285 19.99 -35.59 -25.96
N LEU A 286 18.74 -35.69 -25.47
CA LEU A 286 18.43 -36.51 -24.30
C LEU A 286 18.74 -38.00 -24.53
N ARG A 287 18.58 -38.51 -25.76
CA ARG A 287 19.02 -39.87 -26.14
C ARG A 287 20.55 -40.04 -26.11
N LEU A 288 21.31 -39.00 -26.47
CA LEU A 288 22.78 -39.03 -26.37
C LEU A 288 23.24 -39.06 -24.91
N CYS A 289 22.48 -38.41 -24.00
CA CYS A 289 22.76 -38.42 -22.57
C CYS A 289 22.28 -39.69 -21.84
N GLY A 290 21.59 -40.61 -22.52
CA GLY A 290 21.05 -41.83 -21.90
C GLY A 290 19.80 -41.61 -21.03
N LEU A 291 19.15 -40.44 -21.15
CA LEU A 291 17.95 -40.06 -20.37
C LEU A 291 16.64 -40.56 -21.00
N GLN A 292 16.71 -41.25 -22.13
CA GLN A 292 15.56 -41.80 -22.84
C GLN A 292 15.90 -43.21 -23.35
N ASP A 293 15.09 -44.20 -22.96
CA ASP A 293 15.23 -45.58 -23.44
C ASP A 293 15.03 -45.67 -24.95
N MET A 294 15.86 -46.48 -25.61
CA MET A 294 15.86 -46.69 -27.07
C MET A 294 14.54 -47.30 -27.61
N GLU A 295 13.65 -47.77 -26.73
CA GLU A 295 12.44 -48.51 -27.09
C GLU A 295 11.13 -47.68 -26.98
N SER A 296 11.17 -46.45 -26.46
CA SER A 296 9.93 -45.65 -26.25
C SER A 296 9.62 -44.73 -27.44
N ASP A 297 9.25 -45.30 -28.58
CA ASP A 297 8.71 -44.54 -29.73
C ASP A 297 7.22 -44.17 -29.55
N THR A 298 6.65 -44.40 -28.36
CA THR A 298 5.27 -44.10 -28.01
C THR A 298 5.14 -42.77 -27.23
N LEU A 299 3.91 -42.27 -27.09
CA LEU A 299 3.52 -40.98 -26.47
C LEU A 299 4.30 -40.57 -25.21
N GLY A 300 4.81 -41.53 -24.42
CA GLY A 300 5.64 -41.30 -23.23
C GLY A 300 7.00 -40.65 -23.51
N GLY A 301 7.63 -40.94 -24.65
CA GLY A 301 8.91 -40.34 -25.05
C GLY A 301 8.80 -38.83 -25.31
N ARG A 302 7.64 -38.36 -25.81
CA ARG A 302 7.35 -36.92 -25.92
C ARG A 302 7.05 -36.27 -24.57
N GLY A 303 6.57 -37.04 -23.60
CA GLY A 303 6.35 -36.59 -22.22
C GLY A 303 7.66 -36.23 -21.52
N ALA A 304 8.67 -37.10 -21.58
CA ALA A 304 9.98 -36.87 -20.96
C ALA A 304 10.69 -35.61 -21.49
N VAL A 305 10.60 -35.37 -22.81
CA VAL A 305 11.16 -34.17 -23.47
C VAL A 305 10.41 -32.92 -23.02
N ARG A 306 9.08 -32.96 -22.94
CA ARG A 306 8.28 -31.84 -22.44
C ARG A 306 8.54 -31.55 -20.97
N THR A 307 8.73 -32.57 -20.15
CA THR A 307 9.14 -32.41 -18.75
C THR A 307 10.53 -31.76 -18.66
N PHE A 308 11.49 -32.18 -19.49
CA PHE A 308 12.80 -31.52 -19.56
C PHE A 308 12.67 -30.05 -19.99
N LEU A 309 11.95 -29.75 -21.07
CA LEU A 309 11.75 -28.35 -21.52
C LEU A 309 10.98 -27.51 -20.51
N SER A 310 10.10 -28.12 -19.69
CA SER A 310 9.42 -27.40 -18.61
C SER A 310 10.37 -26.92 -17.52
N SER A 311 11.57 -27.52 -17.37
CA SER A 311 12.59 -27.00 -16.45
C SER A 311 13.07 -25.60 -16.87
N TYR A 312 13.19 -25.32 -18.18
CA TYR A 312 13.50 -23.98 -18.68
C TYR A 312 12.38 -22.99 -18.34
N LEU A 313 11.11 -23.35 -18.55
CA LEU A 313 9.95 -22.51 -18.21
C LEU A 313 9.87 -22.20 -16.70
N ILE A 314 10.07 -23.22 -15.86
CA ILE A 314 10.00 -23.08 -14.40
C ILE A 314 11.11 -22.14 -13.88
N VAL A 315 12.29 -22.16 -14.51
CA VAL A 315 13.42 -21.32 -14.10
C VAL A 315 13.30 -19.89 -14.63
N THR A 316 12.83 -19.70 -15.87
CA THR A 316 12.78 -18.38 -16.51
C THR A 316 11.54 -17.59 -16.12
N HIS A 317 10.37 -18.24 -16.03
CA HIS A 317 9.07 -17.60 -15.75
C HIS A 317 8.34 -18.24 -14.55
N PRO A 318 8.95 -18.26 -13.34
CA PRO A 318 8.37 -18.95 -12.18
C PRO A 318 7.03 -18.35 -11.74
N LYS A 319 6.82 -17.05 -11.93
CA LYS A 319 5.61 -16.32 -11.48
C LYS A 319 4.35 -16.64 -12.31
N GLU A 320 4.53 -17.04 -13.56
CA GLU A 320 3.43 -17.34 -14.49
C GLU A 320 3.12 -18.84 -14.50
N VAL A 321 4.13 -19.68 -14.22
CA VAL A 321 3.98 -21.14 -14.18
C VAL A 321 3.50 -21.64 -12.82
N LEU A 322 3.86 -20.97 -11.72
CA LEU A 322 3.53 -21.40 -10.35
C LEU A 322 2.56 -20.40 -9.73
N SER A 323 1.41 -20.89 -9.29
CA SER A 323 0.33 -20.05 -8.74
C SER A 323 0.57 -19.65 -7.28
N SER A 324 1.45 -20.35 -6.56
CA SER A 324 1.89 -20.00 -5.21
C SER A 324 3.42 -20.01 -5.06
N ASN A 325 3.91 -19.53 -3.91
CA ASN A 325 5.33 -19.55 -3.53
C ASN A 325 5.58 -20.54 -2.36
N GLY A 326 4.98 -21.74 -2.42
CA GLY A 326 5.09 -22.77 -1.40
C GLY A 326 6.44 -23.49 -1.37
N GLU A 327 6.71 -24.25 -0.31
CA GLU A 327 7.97 -25.00 -0.14
C GLU A 327 8.20 -26.02 -1.27
N GLN A 328 7.14 -26.68 -1.75
CA GLN A 328 7.21 -27.63 -2.87
C GLN A 328 7.56 -26.95 -4.21
N GLU A 329 7.08 -25.73 -4.42
CA GLU A 329 7.33 -24.94 -5.63
C GLU A 329 8.75 -24.38 -5.64
N GLN A 330 9.26 -23.95 -4.47
CA GLN A 330 10.66 -23.53 -4.30
C GLN A 330 11.62 -24.72 -4.45
N ASP A 331 11.29 -25.89 -3.89
CA ASP A 331 12.04 -27.14 -4.08
C ASP A 331 12.08 -27.53 -5.57
N LEU A 332 10.96 -27.41 -6.29
CA LEU A 332 10.89 -27.68 -7.73
C LEU A 332 11.77 -26.71 -8.54
N ILE A 333 11.74 -25.40 -8.25
CA ILE A 333 12.61 -24.42 -8.91
C ILE A 333 14.08 -24.74 -8.64
N SER A 334 14.44 -25.09 -7.41
CA SER A 334 15.82 -25.42 -7.05
C SER A 334 16.35 -26.64 -7.82
N LYS A 335 15.56 -27.72 -7.88
CA LYS A 335 15.88 -28.94 -8.62
C LYS A 335 15.91 -28.72 -10.14
N ALA A 336 15.05 -27.84 -10.66
CA ALA A 336 15.09 -27.44 -12.08
C ALA A 336 16.39 -26.70 -12.42
N ARG A 337 16.85 -25.79 -11.54
CA ARG A 337 18.14 -25.10 -11.72
C ARG A 337 19.32 -26.05 -11.65
N GLU A 338 19.33 -26.97 -10.69
CA GLU A 338 20.39 -27.99 -10.58
C GLU A 338 20.47 -28.87 -11.83
N LEU A 339 19.32 -29.25 -12.41
CA LEU A 339 19.26 -29.99 -13.68
C LEU A 339 19.85 -29.17 -14.85
N LEU A 340 19.49 -27.90 -14.99
CA LEU A 340 20.00 -27.04 -16.07
C LEU A 340 21.51 -26.80 -15.93
N VAL A 341 22.01 -26.58 -14.72
CA VAL A 341 23.45 -26.44 -14.44
C VAL A 341 24.22 -27.72 -14.78
N ALA A 342 23.71 -28.89 -14.39
CA ALA A 342 24.32 -30.17 -14.76
C ALA A 342 24.31 -30.39 -16.29
N PHE A 343 23.25 -29.95 -16.98
CA PHE A 343 23.14 -30.05 -18.43
C PHE A 343 24.12 -29.11 -19.15
N GLU A 344 24.30 -27.88 -18.65
CA GLU A 344 25.28 -26.92 -19.17
C GLU A 344 26.71 -27.42 -19.03
N GLN A 345 27.04 -28.14 -17.94
CA GLN A 345 28.36 -28.75 -17.74
C GLN A 345 28.65 -29.89 -18.73
N VAL A 346 27.62 -30.66 -19.12
CA VAL A 346 27.73 -31.78 -20.07
C VAL A 346 27.75 -31.31 -21.54
N THR A 347 27.10 -30.19 -21.86
CA THR A 347 26.99 -29.62 -23.21
C THR A 347 28.34 -29.43 -23.95
N PRO A 348 29.39 -28.84 -23.35
CA PRO A 348 30.70 -28.71 -24.00
C PRO A 348 31.43 -30.06 -24.13
N LEU A 349 31.22 -30.99 -23.20
CA LEU A 349 31.84 -32.33 -23.21
C LEU A 349 31.31 -33.20 -24.35
N LEU A 350 30.01 -33.08 -24.67
CA LEU A 350 29.40 -33.74 -25.84
C LEU A 350 29.83 -33.10 -27.17
N SER A 351 30.27 -31.84 -27.14
CA SER A 351 30.70 -31.06 -28.31
C SER A 351 32.19 -31.26 -28.65
N PHE A 352 33.06 -31.41 -27.63
CA PHE A 352 34.52 -31.57 -27.75
C PHE A 352 34.98 -32.95 -27.25
N SER A 353 34.83 -33.99 -28.07
CA SER A 353 35.15 -35.36 -27.66
C SER A 353 36.67 -35.69 -27.66
N CYS A 354 37.44 -35.10 -26.75
CA CYS A 354 38.86 -35.44 -26.52
C CYS A 354 39.19 -35.89 -25.08
N TRP A 355 38.19 -36.20 -24.24
CA TRP A 355 38.39 -36.50 -22.82
C TRP A 355 38.35 -38.03 -22.52
N PRO A 356 39.06 -38.49 -21.45
CA PRO A 356 39.08 -39.91 -21.09
C PRO A 356 37.67 -40.44 -20.78
N PRO A 357 37.32 -41.69 -21.18
CA PRO A 357 35.96 -42.25 -21.07
C PRO A 357 35.34 -42.18 -19.66
N MET A 358 36.19 -42.15 -18.63
CA MET A 358 35.77 -42.14 -17.23
C MET A 358 35.21 -40.79 -16.78
N ALA A 359 35.76 -39.66 -17.24
CA ALA A 359 35.31 -38.33 -16.84
C ALA A 359 33.94 -37.97 -17.45
N LEU A 360 33.68 -38.43 -18.68
CA LEU A 360 32.36 -38.27 -19.31
C LEU A 360 31.29 -39.10 -18.58
N SER A 361 31.66 -40.25 -17.99
CA SER A 361 30.72 -41.13 -17.30
C SER A 361 30.22 -40.56 -15.97
N THR A 362 31.05 -39.81 -15.23
CA THR A 362 30.67 -39.23 -13.94
C THR A 362 29.72 -38.04 -14.10
N GLU A 363 29.98 -37.16 -15.08
CA GLU A 363 29.13 -36.00 -15.34
C GLU A 363 27.78 -36.41 -15.97
N LEU A 364 27.78 -37.42 -16.85
CA LEU A 364 26.53 -38.00 -17.36
C LEU A 364 25.71 -38.67 -16.26
N GLN A 365 26.37 -39.35 -15.32
CA GLN A 365 25.70 -39.95 -14.16
C GLN A 365 25.07 -38.88 -13.25
N ALA A 366 25.79 -37.78 -12.99
CA ALA A 366 25.27 -36.64 -12.22
C ALA A 366 24.05 -35.99 -12.91
N LEU A 367 24.08 -35.83 -14.23
CA LEU A 367 22.95 -35.34 -15.02
C LEU A 367 21.74 -36.28 -14.94
N CYS A 368 21.95 -37.60 -15.00
CA CYS A 368 20.89 -38.61 -14.83
C CYS A 368 20.25 -38.55 -13.44
N GLU A 369 21.06 -38.38 -12.40
CA GLU A 369 20.57 -38.25 -11.02
C GLU A 369 19.75 -36.96 -10.86
N ALA A 370 20.27 -35.82 -11.33
CA ALA A 370 19.55 -34.54 -11.30
C ALA A 370 18.23 -34.59 -12.08
N TYR A 371 18.21 -35.24 -13.26
CA TYR A 371 17.01 -35.41 -14.06
C TYR A 371 15.95 -36.25 -13.33
N ASN A 372 16.34 -37.35 -12.70
CA ASN A 372 15.41 -38.21 -11.96
C ASN A 372 14.84 -37.52 -10.71
N VAL A 373 15.66 -36.75 -10.00
CA VAL A 373 15.24 -35.95 -8.84
C VAL A 373 14.25 -34.86 -9.27
N PHE A 374 14.55 -34.15 -10.35
CA PHE A 374 13.62 -33.16 -10.92
C PHE A 374 12.33 -33.81 -11.44
N PHE A 375 12.43 -34.91 -12.19
CA PHE A 375 11.29 -35.61 -12.77
C PHE A 375 10.30 -36.09 -11.70
N SER A 376 10.81 -36.69 -10.61
CA SER A 376 9.98 -37.11 -9.48
C SER A 376 9.34 -35.92 -8.75
N ALA A 377 10.08 -34.84 -8.51
CA ALA A 377 9.56 -33.62 -7.90
C ALA A 377 8.48 -32.95 -8.76
N PHE A 378 8.70 -32.85 -10.07
CA PHE A 378 7.78 -32.28 -11.05
C PHE A 378 6.45 -33.06 -11.09
N HIS A 379 6.51 -34.39 -11.11
CA HIS A 379 5.31 -35.22 -11.13
C HIS A 379 4.54 -35.20 -9.79
N ALA A 380 5.25 -35.13 -8.66
CA ALA A 380 4.64 -34.95 -7.34
C ALA A 380 3.91 -33.61 -7.25
N TRP A 381 4.57 -32.52 -7.65
CA TRP A 381 3.96 -31.19 -7.75
C TRP A 381 2.75 -31.18 -8.67
N LYS A 382 2.87 -31.71 -9.89
CA LYS A 382 1.76 -31.76 -10.86
C LYS A 382 0.53 -32.53 -10.35
N THR A 383 0.77 -33.60 -9.58
CA THR A 383 -0.31 -34.40 -8.98
C THR A 383 -0.98 -33.64 -7.84
N HIS A 384 -0.21 -32.90 -7.03
CA HIS A 384 -0.74 -32.02 -5.99
C HIS A 384 -1.55 -30.86 -6.60
N ASP A 385 -0.99 -30.14 -7.57
CA ASP A 385 -1.62 -29.02 -8.25
C ASP A 385 -2.93 -29.43 -8.94
N SER A 386 -2.92 -30.54 -9.70
CA SER A 386 -4.14 -31.06 -10.30
C SER A 386 -5.21 -31.46 -9.28
N SER A 387 -4.83 -31.93 -8.08
CA SER A 387 -5.78 -32.23 -7.01
C SER A 387 -6.41 -30.97 -6.40
N VAL A 388 -5.61 -29.92 -6.18
CA VAL A 388 -6.09 -28.61 -5.68
C VAL A 388 -7.04 -27.98 -6.70
N LEU A 389 -6.68 -28.02 -7.98
CA LEU A 389 -7.54 -27.52 -9.05
C LEU A 389 -8.88 -28.27 -9.12
N ILE A 390 -8.86 -29.60 -8.96
CA ILE A 390 -10.08 -30.42 -8.89
C ILE A 390 -10.95 -29.99 -7.71
N ASP A 391 -10.36 -29.75 -6.53
CA ASP A 391 -11.09 -29.33 -5.34
C ASP A 391 -11.72 -27.93 -5.49
N ILE A 392 -10.99 -26.97 -6.08
CA ILE A 392 -11.52 -25.63 -6.41
C ILE A 392 -12.71 -25.75 -7.37
N MET A 393 -12.55 -26.54 -8.43
CA MET A 393 -13.62 -26.77 -9.41
C MET A 393 -14.86 -27.43 -8.79
N LEU A 394 -14.68 -28.33 -7.82
CA LEU A 394 -15.77 -28.95 -7.08
C LEU A 394 -16.46 -27.94 -6.15
N ALA A 395 -15.71 -27.05 -5.51
CA ALA A 395 -16.28 -25.97 -4.69
C ALA A 395 -17.13 -25.01 -5.53
N GLN A 396 -16.61 -24.54 -6.67
CA GLN A 396 -17.35 -23.70 -7.62
C GLN A 396 -18.63 -24.40 -8.13
N PHE A 397 -18.56 -25.71 -8.40
CA PHE A 397 -19.72 -26.50 -8.79
C PHE A 397 -20.80 -26.53 -7.69
N ILE A 398 -20.41 -26.66 -6.42
CA ILE A 398 -21.34 -26.66 -5.28
C ILE A 398 -21.96 -25.27 -5.07
N GLU A 399 -21.18 -24.20 -5.21
CA GLU A 399 -21.67 -22.82 -5.08
C GLU A 399 -22.73 -22.49 -6.15
N LEU A 400 -22.48 -22.86 -7.40
CA LEU A 400 -23.45 -22.72 -8.49
C LEU A 400 -24.75 -23.49 -8.20
N GLU A 401 -24.66 -24.70 -7.62
CA GLU A 401 -25.83 -25.46 -7.16
C GLU A 401 -26.55 -24.80 -5.98
N LEU A 402 -25.83 -24.13 -5.08
CA LEU A 402 -26.41 -23.41 -3.95
C LEU A 402 -27.17 -22.17 -4.41
N ILE A 403 -26.59 -21.40 -5.34
CA ILE A 403 -27.22 -20.23 -5.99
C ILE A 403 -28.48 -20.67 -6.76
N TRP A 404 -28.41 -21.78 -7.49
CA TRP A 404 -29.60 -22.31 -8.15
C TRP A 404 -30.71 -22.64 -7.15
N GLN A 405 -30.39 -23.21 -5.98
CA GLN A 405 -31.39 -23.54 -4.96
C GLN A 405 -32.09 -22.32 -4.36
N THR A 406 -31.45 -21.16 -4.30
CA THR A 406 -32.08 -19.92 -3.81
C THR A 406 -32.98 -19.30 -4.87
N VAL A 407 -32.52 -19.28 -6.13
CA VAL A 407 -33.23 -18.64 -7.25
C VAL A 407 -34.39 -19.51 -7.79
N LYS A 408 -34.34 -20.84 -7.61
CA LYS A 408 -35.32 -21.80 -8.16
C LYS A 408 -36.79 -21.52 -7.80
N ASN A 409 -37.06 -20.80 -6.71
CA ASN A 409 -38.42 -20.51 -6.24
C ASN A 409 -38.95 -19.14 -6.72
N ASP A 410 -38.11 -18.28 -7.28
CA ASP A 410 -38.52 -16.96 -7.79
C ASP A 410 -39.06 -17.08 -9.22
N ARG A 411 -40.36 -17.37 -9.35
CA ARG A 411 -41.05 -17.52 -10.65
C ARG A 411 -41.61 -16.21 -11.23
N ALA A 412 -41.30 -15.06 -10.64
CA ALA A 412 -41.94 -13.78 -10.98
C ALA A 412 -41.23 -12.95 -12.07
N GLY A 413 -40.03 -13.34 -12.52
CA GLY A 413 -39.32 -12.63 -13.59
C GLY A 413 -38.54 -13.59 -14.49
N GLY A 414 -38.64 -13.41 -15.81
CA GLY A 414 -37.96 -14.24 -16.82
C GLY A 414 -36.43 -14.35 -16.67
N VAL A 415 -35.85 -13.49 -15.82
CA VAL A 415 -34.44 -13.51 -15.42
C VAL A 415 -34.03 -14.84 -14.74
N ALA A 416 -34.96 -15.54 -14.07
CA ALA A 416 -34.66 -16.84 -13.43
C ALA A 416 -34.31 -17.95 -14.44
N ASP A 417 -34.87 -17.90 -15.65
CA ASP A 417 -34.57 -18.86 -16.72
C ASP A 417 -33.22 -18.57 -17.38
N ASP A 418 -32.83 -17.29 -17.51
CA ASP A 418 -31.50 -16.90 -17.99
C ASP A 418 -30.40 -17.33 -17.00
N TYR A 419 -30.61 -17.15 -15.69
CA TYR A 419 -29.72 -17.68 -14.66
C TYR A 419 -29.64 -19.21 -14.71
N ARG A 420 -30.76 -19.89 -14.96
CA ARG A 420 -30.77 -21.35 -15.10
C ARG A 420 -29.92 -21.81 -16.29
N GLN A 421 -30.03 -21.12 -17.42
CA GLN A 421 -29.26 -21.45 -18.62
C GLN A 421 -27.76 -21.17 -18.42
N GLY A 422 -27.41 -20.03 -17.82
CA GLY A 422 -26.03 -19.69 -17.48
C GLY A 422 -25.39 -20.65 -16.48
N ILE A 423 -26.09 -20.99 -15.39
CA ILE A 423 -25.62 -21.95 -14.39
C ILE A 423 -25.41 -23.33 -15.03
N ARG A 424 -26.36 -23.79 -15.85
CA ARG A 424 -26.26 -25.09 -16.52
C ARG A 424 -25.10 -25.16 -17.51
N GLN A 425 -24.87 -24.09 -18.29
CA GLN A 425 -23.75 -24.01 -19.22
C GLN A 425 -22.41 -24.07 -18.48
N ASN A 426 -22.28 -23.33 -17.38
CA ASN A 426 -21.08 -23.32 -16.55
C ASN A 426 -20.85 -24.67 -15.85
N GLN A 427 -21.91 -25.31 -15.35
CA GLN A 427 -21.83 -26.67 -14.79
C GLN A 427 -21.38 -27.71 -15.82
N ILE A 428 -21.86 -27.63 -17.06
CA ILE A 428 -21.43 -28.53 -18.15
C ILE A 428 -19.95 -28.33 -18.46
N LEU A 429 -19.48 -27.08 -18.52
CA LEU A 429 -18.09 -26.76 -18.78
C LEU A 429 -17.17 -27.23 -17.65
N LEU A 430 -17.56 -26.98 -16.39
CA LEU A 430 -16.83 -27.45 -15.20
C LEU A 430 -16.77 -28.97 -15.16
N LEU A 431 -17.87 -29.65 -15.46
CA LEU A 431 -17.94 -31.11 -15.47
C LEU A 431 -17.09 -31.70 -16.61
N ALA A 432 -17.08 -31.09 -17.79
CA ALA A 432 -16.22 -31.51 -18.89
C ALA A 432 -14.72 -31.38 -18.54
N ARG A 433 -14.34 -30.26 -17.89
CA ARG A 433 -12.97 -30.04 -17.40
C ARG A 433 -12.60 -31.01 -16.27
N LEU A 434 -13.49 -31.27 -15.31
CA LEU A 434 -13.31 -32.26 -14.25
C LEU A 434 -13.11 -33.67 -14.81
N LYS A 435 -13.90 -34.06 -15.83
CA LYS A 435 -13.75 -35.34 -16.53
C LYS A 435 -12.40 -35.47 -17.25
N ARG A 436 -11.85 -34.38 -17.78
CA ARG A 436 -10.52 -34.37 -18.42
C ARG A 436 -9.38 -34.52 -17.41
N LEU A 437 -9.52 -33.96 -16.21
CA LEU A 437 -8.47 -33.95 -15.18
C LEU A 437 -8.47 -35.22 -14.31
N ALA A 438 -9.64 -35.67 -13.87
CA ALA A 438 -9.76 -36.80 -12.93
C ALA A 438 -10.20 -38.13 -13.58
N GLY A 439 -10.61 -38.10 -14.86
CA GLY A 439 -11.29 -39.21 -15.54
C GLY A 439 -12.81 -39.19 -15.34
N SER A 440 -13.56 -39.76 -16.29
CA SER A 440 -15.03 -39.65 -16.34
C SER A 440 -15.72 -40.15 -15.06
N ASP A 441 -15.28 -41.31 -14.59
CA ASP A 441 -15.99 -42.05 -13.54
C ASP A 441 -15.65 -41.52 -12.15
N ARG A 442 -14.37 -41.17 -11.93
CA ARG A 442 -13.87 -40.59 -10.69
C ARG A 442 -14.39 -39.17 -10.49
N ALA A 443 -14.42 -38.34 -11.54
CA ALA A 443 -14.99 -36.99 -11.48
C ALA A 443 -16.47 -37.01 -11.05
N MET A 444 -17.27 -37.90 -11.65
CA MET A 444 -18.69 -38.04 -11.31
C MET A 444 -18.90 -38.58 -9.88
N GLN A 445 -17.99 -39.40 -9.35
CA GLN A 445 -18.02 -39.83 -7.95
C GLN A 445 -17.70 -38.66 -7.01
N MET A 446 -16.64 -37.89 -7.27
CA MET A 446 -16.25 -36.73 -6.45
C MET A 446 -17.34 -35.66 -6.39
N VAL A 447 -17.99 -35.34 -7.52
CA VAL A 447 -19.14 -34.42 -7.55
C VAL A 447 -20.30 -34.94 -6.71
N ARG A 448 -20.62 -36.24 -6.81
CA ARG A 448 -21.71 -36.86 -6.03
C ARG A 448 -21.41 -36.82 -4.53
N ASP A 449 -20.19 -37.08 -4.13
CA ASP A 449 -19.79 -37.09 -2.72
C ASP A 449 -19.71 -35.67 -2.15
N ALA A 450 -19.23 -34.70 -2.94
CA ALA A 450 -19.21 -33.28 -2.58
C ALA A 450 -20.64 -32.71 -2.39
N LEU A 451 -21.57 -33.02 -3.31
CA LEU A 451 -22.98 -32.64 -3.17
C LEU A 451 -23.67 -33.30 -1.97
N LYS A 452 -23.34 -34.57 -1.67
CA LYS A 452 -23.85 -35.26 -0.48
C LYS A 452 -23.34 -34.60 0.80
N LYS A 453 -22.07 -34.20 0.85
CA LYS A 453 -21.49 -33.48 1.99
C LYS A 453 -22.18 -32.12 2.20
N ALA A 454 -22.32 -31.32 1.15
CA ALA A 454 -22.99 -30.01 1.22
C ALA A 454 -24.47 -30.12 1.68
N LYS A 455 -25.21 -31.10 1.18
CA LYS A 455 -26.60 -31.36 1.62
C LYS A 455 -26.68 -31.79 3.10
N ARG A 456 -25.69 -32.52 3.61
CA ARG A 456 -25.61 -32.93 5.02
C ARG A 456 -25.30 -31.76 5.94
N GLU A 457 -24.45 -30.84 5.52
CA GLU A 457 -24.13 -29.62 6.28
C GLU A 457 -25.35 -28.69 6.40
N LYS A 458 -26.13 -28.51 5.32
CA LYS A 458 -27.39 -27.74 5.37
C LYS A 458 -28.45 -28.35 6.30
N LYS A 459 -28.55 -29.69 6.35
CA LYS A 459 -29.51 -30.40 7.22
C LYS A 459 -29.19 -30.26 8.71
N ARG A 460 -27.98 -29.80 9.07
CA ARG A 460 -27.58 -29.52 10.46
C ARG A 460 -27.96 -28.11 10.93
N VAL A 461 -28.42 -27.20 10.05
CA VAL A 461 -28.51 -25.77 10.36
C VAL A 461 -29.92 -25.19 10.59
N THR A 462 -31.06 -25.94 10.55
CA THR A 462 -32.36 -25.60 11.24
C THR A 462 -33.55 -26.51 10.83
N PRO A 463 -34.70 -26.58 11.58
CA PRO A 463 -35.03 -25.97 12.89
C PRO A 463 -35.65 -26.92 13.95
N LYS A 464 -35.60 -26.51 15.24
CA LYS A 464 -36.63 -26.85 16.25
C LYS A 464 -37.51 -25.60 16.46
N GLN A 465 -38.71 -25.61 15.90
CA GLN A 465 -39.82 -24.72 16.29
C GLN A 465 -40.92 -25.60 16.88
N ALA A 466 -41.28 -25.35 18.15
CA ALA A 466 -42.54 -25.76 18.73
C ALA A 466 -43.34 -24.48 18.98
N ILE A 467 -44.48 -24.35 18.29
CA ILE A 467 -45.48 -23.30 18.48
C ILE A 467 -46.45 -23.77 19.59
N PRO A 468 -47.17 -22.88 20.29
CA PRO A 468 -48.56 -22.66 19.85
C PRO A 468 -49.02 -21.19 19.85
N ARG A 469 -49.66 -20.84 18.72
CA ARG A 469 -50.88 -20.03 18.48
C ARG A 469 -51.08 -18.77 19.34
N SER A 470 -51.34 -17.61 18.72
CA SER A 470 -52.63 -17.29 18.07
C SER A 470 -52.54 -16.07 17.13
N ALA A 471 -53.34 -16.10 16.04
CA ALA A 471 -54.08 -15.02 15.36
C ALA A 471 -53.37 -13.68 15.07
N GLU A 472 -53.39 -13.04 13.90
CA GLU A 472 -54.12 -13.16 12.65
C GLU A 472 -53.51 -12.12 11.65
N VAL A 473 -53.74 -12.33 10.36
CA VAL A 473 -53.65 -11.36 9.24
C VAL A 473 -52.25 -10.87 8.77
N ARG A 474 -51.93 -11.25 7.53
CA ARG A 474 -50.93 -10.64 6.62
C ARG A 474 -51.70 -9.75 5.63
N PRO A 475 -51.15 -8.60 5.16
CA PRO A 475 -50.44 -8.61 3.86
C PRO A 475 -49.17 -7.73 3.87
N SER A 476 -48.01 -8.29 3.51
CA SER A 476 -47.17 -7.90 2.36
C SER A 476 -46.61 -6.47 2.35
N SER A 477 -45.36 -6.30 2.76
CA SER A 477 -44.42 -5.38 2.13
C SER A 477 -42.98 -5.86 2.33
N THR A 478 -42.23 -5.70 1.26
CA THR A 478 -40.85 -6.12 1.05
C THR A 478 -39.93 -5.05 1.62
N GLU A 479 -39.28 -5.31 2.75
CA GLU A 479 -38.16 -4.49 3.24
C GLU A 479 -37.36 -5.32 4.25
N ALA A 480 -36.37 -6.04 3.74
CA ALA A 480 -35.33 -6.67 4.55
C ALA A 480 -34.00 -6.04 4.16
N LEU A 481 -33.52 -5.23 5.08
CA LEU A 481 -32.18 -4.68 5.23
C LEU A 481 -31.11 -5.69 4.78
N THR A 482 -30.31 -5.27 3.81
CA THR A 482 -29.06 -5.94 3.42
C THR A 482 -27.98 -5.64 4.46
N GLU A 483 -27.89 -6.49 5.48
CA GLU A 483 -26.63 -6.68 6.20
C GLU A 483 -25.64 -7.37 5.24
N SER A 484 -24.71 -6.56 4.72
CA SER A 484 -23.62 -7.00 3.85
C SER A 484 -22.65 -7.88 4.63
N VAL A 485 -22.87 -9.20 4.55
CA VAL A 485 -21.87 -10.21 4.88
C VAL A 485 -20.99 -10.40 3.64
N ALA A 486 -19.76 -9.91 3.71
CA ALA A 486 -18.75 -10.12 2.68
C ALA A 486 -18.56 -11.63 2.40
N SER A 487 -18.76 -12.01 1.14
CA SER A 487 -18.50 -13.36 0.63
C SER A 487 -17.11 -13.40 -0.05
N PRO A 488 -16.28 -14.43 0.18
CA PRO A 488 -14.88 -14.48 -0.28
C PRO A 488 -14.73 -15.04 -1.72
N ILE A 489 -15.51 -14.56 -2.70
CA ILE A 489 -15.54 -15.14 -4.06
C ILE A 489 -15.16 -14.13 -5.17
N SER A 490 -14.83 -12.88 -4.85
CA SER A 490 -14.42 -11.90 -5.87
C SER A 490 -12.95 -11.95 -6.32
N GLU A 491 -12.13 -12.89 -5.83
CA GLU A 491 -10.67 -12.85 -6.08
C GLU A 491 -10.14 -13.81 -7.17
N THR A 492 -10.96 -14.57 -7.89
CA THR A 492 -10.41 -15.60 -8.83
C THR A 492 -10.87 -15.53 -10.28
N PHE A 493 -11.61 -14.48 -10.70
CA PHE A 493 -12.04 -14.34 -12.11
C PHE A 493 -11.62 -13.02 -12.79
N SER A 494 -10.66 -12.28 -12.24
CA SER A 494 -10.20 -11.00 -12.81
C SER A 494 -8.78 -11.03 -13.39
N ASN A 495 -8.23 -12.19 -13.77
CA ASN A 495 -6.84 -12.30 -14.21
C ASN A 495 -6.63 -12.70 -15.68
N VAL A 496 -7.61 -12.52 -16.56
CA VAL A 496 -7.35 -12.62 -18.00
C VAL A 496 -8.02 -11.44 -18.71
N ASP A 497 -7.18 -10.64 -19.38
CA ASP A 497 -7.48 -9.47 -20.23
C ASP A 497 -7.92 -8.15 -19.59
N SER A 498 -7.20 -7.66 -18.57
CA SER A 498 -7.39 -6.27 -18.06
C SER A 498 -6.46 -5.22 -18.67
N GLY A 499 -5.39 -5.59 -19.39
CA GLY A 499 -4.46 -4.61 -19.97
C GLY A 499 -5.10 -3.81 -21.12
N VAL A 500 -5.82 -4.49 -22.02
CA VAL A 500 -6.46 -3.86 -23.20
C VAL A 500 -7.69 -3.04 -22.81
N LEU A 501 -8.43 -3.45 -21.78
CA LEU A 501 -9.60 -2.71 -21.29
C LEU A 501 -9.22 -1.42 -20.54
N HIS A 502 -8.08 -1.39 -19.83
CA HIS A 502 -7.68 -0.21 -19.06
C HIS A 502 -7.06 0.91 -19.94
N GLU A 503 -6.44 0.55 -21.07
CA GLU A 503 -6.01 1.49 -22.12
C GLU A 503 -7.23 2.12 -22.83
N LEU A 504 -8.29 1.31 -23.04
CA LEU A 504 -9.56 1.77 -23.59
C LEU A 504 -10.38 2.60 -22.58
N ASP A 505 -10.28 2.35 -21.27
CA ASP A 505 -10.94 3.15 -20.21
C ASP A 505 -10.27 4.52 -20.02
N LYS A 506 -8.95 4.63 -20.19
CA LYS A 506 -8.26 5.95 -20.24
C LYS A 506 -8.71 6.78 -21.45
N GLN A 507 -9.05 6.13 -22.56
CA GLN A 507 -9.57 6.78 -23.76
C GLN A 507 -11.09 6.99 -23.75
N ARG A 508 -11.84 6.35 -22.83
CA ARG A 508 -13.30 6.42 -22.73
C ARG A 508 -13.83 6.84 -21.36
N VAL A 509 -13.26 7.87 -20.76
CA VAL A 509 -14.03 8.62 -19.75
C VAL A 509 -15.20 9.28 -20.49
N SER A 510 -16.39 8.67 -20.36
CA SER A 510 -17.62 9.19 -20.95
C SER A 510 -17.75 10.69 -20.64
N PRO A 511 -18.15 11.55 -21.59
CA PRO A 511 -18.40 12.97 -21.31
C PRO A 511 -19.28 13.19 -20.07
N HIS A 512 -20.21 12.25 -19.82
CA HIS A 512 -21.06 12.24 -18.64
C HIS A 512 -20.29 11.98 -17.33
N GLU A 513 -19.27 11.12 -17.35
CA GLU A 513 -18.43 10.84 -16.19
C GLU A 513 -17.47 12.00 -15.90
N ARG A 514 -16.95 12.68 -16.94
CA ARG A 514 -16.20 13.94 -16.77
C ARG A 514 -17.10 15.04 -16.20
N PHE A 515 -18.32 15.15 -16.71
CA PHE A 515 -19.29 16.15 -16.27
C PHE A 515 -19.74 15.89 -14.82
N THR A 516 -20.02 14.64 -14.46
CA THR A 516 -20.31 14.28 -13.07
C THR A 516 -19.10 14.52 -12.17
N ARG A 517 -17.86 14.21 -12.57
CA ARG A 517 -16.63 14.56 -11.82
C ARG A 517 -16.46 16.06 -11.60
N ILE A 518 -16.83 16.90 -12.57
CA ILE A 518 -16.80 18.37 -12.40
C ILE A 518 -17.88 18.81 -11.39
N LEU A 519 -19.00 18.08 -11.32
CA LEU A 519 -20.13 18.35 -10.44
C LEU A 519 -20.10 17.63 -9.08
N THR A 520 -19.23 16.63 -8.88
CA THR A 520 -18.96 15.95 -7.61
C THR A 520 -17.56 16.36 -7.14
N ALA A 521 -17.46 17.20 -6.12
CA ALA A 521 -16.16 17.76 -5.72
C ALA A 521 -15.30 16.84 -4.84
N LEU A 522 -15.54 15.52 -4.90
CA LEU A 522 -14.72 14.60 -4.14
C LEU A 522 -13.45 14.36 -4.95
N PRO A 523 -12.25 14.64 -4.39
CA PRO A 523 -11.00 14.18 -4.98
C PRO A 523 -11.06 12.67 -5.21
N GLU A 524 -10.25 12.16 -6.14
CA GLU A 524 -10.10 10.72 -6.32
C GLU A 524 -9.80 10.04 -4.98
N ASN A 525 -10.33 8.83 -4.75
CA ASN A 525 -10.18 8.13 -3.47
C ASN A 525 -8.71 8.04 -3.04
N ARG A 526 -7.80 7.81 -3.99
CA ARG A 526 -6.34 7.80 -3.76
C ARG A 526 -5.82 9.15 -3.28
N ALA A 527 -6.17 10.23 -3.99
CA ALA A 527 -5.76 11.58 -3.62
C ALA A 527 -6.35 12.01 -2.26
N LEU A 528 -7.61 11.69 -1.98
CA LEU A 528 -8.24 11.99 -0.69
C LEU A 528 -7.53 11.29 0.48
N VAL A 529 -7.24 10.00 0.33
CA VAL A 529 -6.55 9.20 1.34
C VAL A 529 -5.12 9.70 1.58
N HIS A 530 -4.41 10.06 0.50
CA HIS A 530 -3.08 10.67 0.57
C HIS A 530 -3.10 12.04 1.27
N GLU A 531 -4.05 12.91 0.93
CA GLU A 531 -4.23 14.21 1.57
C GLU A 531 -4.56 14.07 3.06
N LEU A 532 -5.35 13.06 3.45
CA LEU A 532 -5.67 12.78 4.86
C LEU A 532 -4.45 12.30 5.67
N LEU A 533 -3.51 11.60 5.03
CA LEU A 533 -2.25 11.20 5.66
C LEU A 533 -1.36 12.42 5.96
N ILE A 534 -1.26 13.37 5.03
CA ILE A 534 -0.47 14.59 5.20
C ILE A 534 -1.16 15.57 6.15
N ASN A 535 -2.45 15.81 5.92
CA ASN A 535 -3.29 16.74 6.64
C ASN A 535 -4.48 15.98 7.27
N LYS A 536 -4.32 15.59 8.54
CA LYS A 536 -5.34 14.84 9.29
C LYS A 536 -6.70 15.55 9.39
N GLU A 537 -6.70 16.87 9.24
CA GLU A 537 -7.90 17.73 9.25
C GLU A 537 -8.27 18.22 7.85
N PHE A 538 -7.92 17.46 6.81
CA PHE A 538 -8.18 17.84 5.43
C PHE A 538 -9.67 18.19 5.20
N LYS A 539 -9.88 19.34 4.57
CA LYS A 539 -11.19 19.84 4.15
C LYS A 539 -11.06 20.38 2.73
N ILE A 540 -12.11 20.19 1.95
CA ILE A 540 -12.19 20.76 0.61
C ILE A 540 -12.39 22.27 0.74
N ASP A 541 -11.52 23.03 0.09
CA ASP A 541 -11.57 24.49 0.05
C ASP A 541 -12.84 24.99 -0.65
N GLU A 542 -13.56 25.90 0.00
CA GLU A 542 -14.78 26.52 -0.55
C GLU A 542 -14.54 27.20 -1.90
N LYS A 543 -13.40 27.88 -2.07
CA LYS A 543 -13.05 28.57 -3.33
C LYS A 543 -12.81 27.60 -4.48
N GLN A 544 -12.24 26.44 -4.22
CA GLN A 544 -11.98 25.43 -5.24
C GLN A 544 -13.28 24.73 -5.64
N TYR A 545 -14.17 24.51 -4.67
CA TYR A 545 -15.48 23.88 -4.88
C TYR A 545 -16.49 24.78 -5.60
N THR A 546 -16.59 26.05 -5.21
CA THR A 546 -17.64 26.95 -5.69
C THR A 546 -17.34 27.59 -7.04
N LYS A 547 -16.06 27.79 -7.40
CA LYS A 547 -15.68 28.47 -8.66
C LYS A 547 -16.19 27.76 -9.93
N PRO A 548 -16.00 26.44 -10.12
CA PRO A 548 -16.53 25.75 -11.30
C PRO A 548 -18.05 25.77 -11.35
N ARG A 549 -18.70 25.52 -10.20
CA ARG A 549 -20.17 25.51 -10.09
C ARG A 549 -20.80 26.87 -10.34
N ARG A 550 -20.15 27.95 -9.90
CA ARG A 550 -20.61 29.32 -10.20
C ARG A 550 -20.60 29.61 -11.69
N ARG A 551 -19.58 29.15 -12.43
CA ARG A 551 -19.52 29.31 -13.90
C ARG A 551 -20.62 28.50 -14.59
N ILE A 552 -20.85 27.26 -14.15
CA ILE A 552 -21.93 26.41 -14.67
C ILE A 552 -23.29 27.04 -14.37
N MET A 553 -23.50 27.54 -13.15
CA MET A 553 -24.74 28.21 -12.75
C MET A 553 -25.00 29.45 -13.60
N GLN A 554 -23.99 30.29 -13.83
CA GLN A 554 -24.10 31.46 -14.71
C GLN A 554 -24.56 31.06 -16.11
N HIS A 555 -23.93 30.03 -16.70
CA HIS A 555 -24.33 29.53 -18.00
C HIS A 555 -25.75 28.94 -18.00
N MET A 556 -26.15 28.21 -16.96
CA MET A 556 -27.51 27.70 -16.81
C MET A 556 -28.54 28.80 -16.67
N CYS A 557 -28.24 29.88 -15.94
CA CYS A 557 -29.14 31.04 -15.82
C CYS A 557 -29.35 31.73 -17.17
N GLU A 558 -28.30 31.86 -17.99
CA GLU A 558 -28.42 32.42 -19.34
C GLU A 558 -29.29 31.52 -20.25
N MET A 559 -29.16 30.19 -20.16
CA MET A 559 -30.03 29.28 -20.91
C MET A 559 -31.47 29.35 -20.42
N MET A 560 -31.68 29.36 -19.11
CA MET A 560 -33.02 29.46 -18.51
C MET A 560 -33.72 30.76 -18.90
N GLN A 561 -33.01 31.89 -18.94
CA GLN A 561 -33.57 33.15 -19.43
C GLN A 561 -34.05 33.01 -20.89
N ARG A 562 -33.21 32.47 -21.78
CA ARG A 562 -33.57 32.26 -23.20
C ARG A 562 -34.76 31.31 -23.38
N ASP A 563 -34.82 30.23 -22.59
CA ASP A 563 -35.88 29.22 -22.72
C ASP A 563 -37.19 29.66 -22.06
N VAL A 564 -37.13 30.50 -21.02
CA VAL A 564 -38.31 31.17 -20.45
C VAL A 564 -38.88 32.14 -21.48
N ASP A 565 -38.04 32.90 -22.18
CA ASP A 565 -38.46 33.77 -23.29
C ASP A 565 -39.07 32.97 -24.46
N ALA A 566 -38.63 31.72 -24.66
CA ALA A 566 -39.17 30.78 -25.65
C ALA A 566 -40.42 29.99 -25.19
N GLY A 567 -40.90 30.20 -23.96
CA GLY A 567 -42.12 29.56 -23.43
C GLY A 567 -41.93 28.18 -22.76
N MET A 568 -40.68 27.73 -22.56
CA MET A 568 -40.34 26.43 -21.94
C MET A 568 -40.06 26.55 -20.41
N GLY A 569 -40.57 27.59 -19.75
CA GLY A 569 -40.27 27.87 -18.33
C GLY A 569 -40.78 26.81 -17.33
N MET A 570 -41.84 26.07 -17.68
CA MET A 570 -42.39 25.03 -16.80
C MET A 570 -41.41 23.86 -16.63
N ASP A 571 -40.79 23.41 -17.72
CA ASP A 571 -39.84 22.29 -17.72
C ASP A 571 -38.61 22.62 -16.89
N TRP A 572 -38.14 23.86 -16.96
CA TRP A 572 -37.03 24.36 -16.13
C TRP A 572 -37.38 24.43 -14.64
N THR A 573 -38.61 24.79 -14.31
CA THR A 573 -39.07 24.86 -12.92
C THR A 573 -39.11 23.47 -12.28
N VAL A 574 -39.66 22.49 -13.01
CA VAL A 574 -39.69 21.08 -12.57
C VAL A 574 -38.27 20.53 -12.48
N ALA A 575 -37.43 20.75 -13.51
CA ALA A 575 -36.05 20.29 -13.50
C ALA A 575 -35.26 20.87 -12.31
N MET A 576 -35.38 22.17 -12.03
CA MET A 576 -34.67 22.76 -10.90
C MET A 576 -35.20 22.25 -9.55
N ALA A 577 -36.50 22.07 -9.42
CA ALA A 577 -37.08 21.48 -8.22
C ALA A 577 -36.54 20.06 -7.98
N THR A 578 -36.39 19.23 -9.03
CA THR A 578 -35.78 17.89 -8.90
C THR A 578 -34.33 17.98 -8.41
N VAL A 579 -33.53 18.91 -8.95
CA VAL A 579 -32.13 19.09 -8.57
C VAL A 579 -32.00 19.57 -7.13
N ILE A 580 -32.84 20.53 -6.72
CA ILE A 580 -32.87 21.05 -5.35
C ILE A 580 -33.30 19.96 -4.38
N GLN A 581 -34.37 19.22 -4.70
CA GLN A 581 -34.87 18.12 -3.88
C GLN A 581 -33.78 17.06 -3.68
N ASP A 582 -33.20 16.55 -4.78
CA ASP A 582 -32.19 15.50 -4.73
C ASP A 582 -30.95 15.93 -3.92
N ARG A 583 -30.45 17.16 -4.10
CA ARG A 583 -29.31 17.67 -3.33
C ARG A 583 -29.60 17.80 -1.84
N LEU A 584 -30.77 18.31 -1.48
CA LEU A 584 -31.17 18.44 -0.08
C LEU A 584 -31.38 17.06 0.57
N LEU A 585 -32.02 16.13 -0.14
CA LEU A 585 -32.24 14.76 0.34
C LEU A 585 -30.92 13.99 0.51
N ARG A 586 -29.95 14.15 -0.40
CA ARG A 586 -28.60 13.54 -0.26
C ARG A 586 -27.89 13.96 1.02
N SER A 587 -28.10 15.19 1.49
CA SER A 587 -27.50 15.71 2.72
C SER A 587 -28.17 15.19 3.99
N LEU A 588 -29.35 14.57 3.88
CA LEU A 588 -30.20 14.12 4.97
C LEU A 588 -30.22 12.59 5.06
N ARG A 589 -30.29 12.05 6.29
CA ARG A 589 -30.50 10.62 6.47
C ARG A 589 -31.98 10.27 6.20
N PRO A 590 -32.25 9.16 5.48
CA PRO A 590 -33.62 8.69 5.27
C PRO A 590 -34.27 8.36 6.63
N GLY A 591 -35.45 8.92 6.89
CA GLY A 591 -36.20 8.75 8.15
C GLY A 591 -36.22 9.97 9.09
N ASN A 592 -35.53 11.08 8.77
CA ASN A 592 -35.70 12.35 9.49
C ASN A 592 -37.03 13.03 9.08
N SER A 593 -37.74 13.67 10.01
CA SER A 593 -38.98 14.42 9.71
C SER A 593 -38.77 15.52 8.67
N LEU A 594 -37.57 16.12 8.62
CA LEU A 594 -37.20 17.10 7.58
C LEU A 594 -37.02 16.45 6.20
N HIS A 595 -36.54 15.21 6.14
CA HIS A 595 -36.40 14.47 4.88
C HIS A 595 -37.79 14.16 4.29
N VAL A 596 -38.76 13.79 5.13
CA VAL A 596 -40.16 13.55 4.70
C VAL A 596 -40.80 14.86 4.22
N LEU A 597 -40.70 15.94 4.99
CA LEU A 597 -41.23 17.26 4.62
C LEU A 597 -40.70 17.75 3.27
N ILE A 598 -39.39 17.66 3.06
CA ILE A 598 -38.75 18.08 1.80
C ILE A 598 -39.20 17.18 0.66
N SER A 599 -39.34 15.86 0.87
CA SER A 599 -39.81 14.95 -0.18
C SER A 599 -41.26 15.21 -0.60
N GLU A 600 -42.13 15.58 0.35
CA GLU A 600 -43.55 15.85 0.09
C GLU A 600 -43.77 17.20 -0.59
N VAL A 601 -43.10 18.26 -0.13
CA VAL A 601 -43.30 19.62 -0.66
C VAL A 601 -42.60 19.83 -2.00
N LEU A 602 -41.42 19.23 -2.19
CA LEU A 602 -40.63 19.36 -3.43
C LEU A 602 -40.82 18.17 -4.38
N ASP A 603 -41.97 17.47 -4.33
CA ASP A 603 -42.26 16.38 -5.27
C ASP A 603 -42.38 16.93 -6.71
N PRO A 604 -41.54 16.49 -7.66
CA PRO A 604 -41.57 16.98 -9.04
C PRO A 604 -42.92 16.74 -9.73
N LYS A 605 -43.63 15.65 -9.39
CA LYS A 605 -44.96 15.38 -9.98
C LYS A 605 -46.00 16.38 -9.48
N LEU A 606 -45.91 16.76 -8.20
CA LEU A 606 -46.81 17.75 -7.61
C LEU A 606 -46.54 19.13 -8.23
N ILE A 607 -45.28 19.51 -8.37
CA ILE A 607 -44.87 20.79 -8.98
C ILE A 607 -45.29 20.84 -10.45
N GLU A 608 -45.06 19.77 -11.21
CA GLU A 608 -45.51 19.69 -12.62
C GLU A 608 -47.04 19.87 -12.73
N ASN A 609 -47.81 19.25 -11.83
CA ASN A 609 -49.26 19.40 -11.80
C ASN A 609 -49.70 20.82 -11.41
N GLN A 610 -49.02 21.46 -10.46
CA GLN A 610 -49.28 22.85 -10.06
C GLN A 610 -48.92 23.85 -11.16
N CYS A 611 -47.84 23.61 -11.91
CA CYS A 611 -47.45 24.40 -13.08
C CYS A 611 -48.49 24.27 -14.19
N LYS A 612 -48.97 23.06 -14.51
CA LYS A 612 -50.04 22.83 -15.50
C LYS A 612 -51.36 23.50 -15.12
N ALA A 613 -51.66 23.56 -13.83
CA ALA A 613 -52.85 24.25 -13.30
C ALA A 613 -52.67 25.77 -13.15
N GLY A 614 -51.48 26.32 -13.40
CA GLY A 614 -51.17 27.74 -13.22
C GLY A 614 -51.17 28.22 -11.76
N ALA A 615 -51.10 27.28 -10.80
CA ALA A 615 -51.22 27.55 -9.36
C ALA A 615 -49.86 27.61 -8.64
N PHE A 616 -48.74 27.32 -9.33
CA PHE A 616 -47.41 27.36 -8.74
C PHE A 616 -46.95 28.82 -8.54
N SER A 617 -46.55 29.16 -7.31
CA SER A 617 -46.02 30.49 -6.99
C SER A 617 -44.59 30.42 -6.47
N TYR A 618 -43.69 31.14 -7.14
CA TYR A 618 -42.27 31.19 -6.78
C TYR A 618 -42.04 31.77 -5.38
N ASP A 619 -42.84 32.77 -4.96
CA ASP A 619 -42.72 33.36 -3.63
C ASP A 619 -43.01 32.34 -2.52
N SER A 620 -44.05 31.50 -2.67
CA SER A 620 -44.36 30.44 -1.70
C SER A 620 -43.23 29.40 -1.59
N PHE A 621 -42.57 29.10 -2.71
CA PHE A 621 -41.41 28.22 -2.76
C PHE A 621 -40.22 28.83 -2.02
N PHE A 622 -39.91 30.11 -2.25
CA PHE A 622 -38.81 30.78 -1.57
C PHE A 622 -39.10 30.96 -0.06
N ASP A 623 -40.34 31.22 0.35
CA ASP A 623 -40.73 31.28 1.77
C ASP A 623 -40.54 29.93 2.48
N PHE A 624 -40.88 28.84 1.79
CA PHE A 624 -40.60 27.50 2.27
C PHE A 624 -39.09 27.25 2.44
N MET A 625 -38.29 27.63 1.44
CA MET A 625 -36.82 27.51 1.50
C MET A 625 -36.21 28.38 2.61
N ASN A 626 -36.71 29.60 2.81
CA ASN A 626 -36.30 30.51 3.89
C ASN A 626 -36.55 29.91 5.28
N THR A 627 -37.57 29.06 5.42
CA THR A 627 -37.88 28.35 6.67
C THR A 627 -36.97 27.14 6.91
N ILE A 628 -36.52 26.49 5.84
CA ILE A 628 -35.77 25.23 5.91
C ILE A 628 -34.25 25.44 5.94
N LEU A 629 -33.71 26.34 5.13
CA LEU A 629 -32.26 26.58 5.04
C LEU A 629 -31.60 26.83 6.40
N PRO A 630 -32.15 27.66 7.32
CA PRO A 630 -31.55 27.87 8.64
C PRO A 630 -31.51 26.61 9.52
N ARG A 631 -32.37 25.62 9.25
CA ARG A 631 -32.41 24.35 9.99
C ARG A 631 -31.43 23.31 9.44
N LEU A 632 -30.99 23.47 8.19
CA LEU A 632 -30.07 22.56 7.51
C LEU A 632 -28.62 23.03 7.56
N CYS A 633 -28.40 24.34 7.55
CA CYS A 633 -27.07 24.93 7.59
C CYS A 633 -26.44 24.88 9.00
N ALA A 634 -25.11 24.83 9.04
CA ALA A 634 -24.36 24.89 10.30
C ALA A 634 -24.41 26.31 10.90
N PRO A 635 -24.34 26.48 12.24
CA PRO A 635 -24.50 27.78 12.91
C PRO A 635 -23.53 28.88 12.45
N TYR A 636 -22.34 28.52 11.95
CA TYR A 636 -21.37 29.50 11.44
C TYR A 636 -21.74 30.07 10.06
N ARG A 637 -22.68 29.44 9.33
CA ARG A 637 -23.22 29.90 8.05
C ARG A 637 -24.49 30.74 8.20
N ASP A 638 -25.05 30.85 9.41
CA ASP A 638 -26.19 31.70 9.74
C ASP A 638 -26.12 33.13 9.15
N PRO A 639 -24.98 33.86 9.15
CA PRO A 639 -24.95 35.19 8.53
C PRO A 639 -25.20 35.17 7.02
N VAL A 640 -24.74 34.13 6.32
CA VAL A 640 -24.94 33.97 4.87
C VAL A 640 -26.39 33.63 4.56
N VAL A 641 -27.00 32.76 5.36
CA VAL A 641 -28.41 32.39 5.21
C VAL A 641 -29.33 33.57 5.54
N LYS A 642 -29.02 34.34 6.60
CA LYS A 642 -29.77 35.56 6.94
C LYS A 642 -29.70 36.60 5.84
N ALA A 643 -28.52 36.85 5.27
CA ALA A 643 -28.37 37.77 4.14
C ALA A 643 -29.24 37.36 2.94
N PHE A 644 -29.39 36.06 2.68
CA PHE A 644 -30.28 35.56 1.63
C PHE A 644 -31.77 35.73 1.95
N VAL A 645 -32.17 35.48 3.20
CA VAL A 645 -33.55 35.67 3.65
C VAL A 645 -33.96 37.15 3.61
N GLU A 646 -33.04 38.05 3.94
CA GLU A 646 -33.26 39.51 3.92
C GLU A 646 -33.24 40.08 2.49
N ASP A 647 -32.44 39.50 1.59
CA ASP A 647 -32.30 39.99 0.20
C ASP A 647 -33.37 39.40 -0.74
N THR A 648 -34.55 40.02 -0.72
CA THR A 648 -35.66 39.72 -1.63
C THR A 648 -35.53 40.48 -2.96
N SER A 649 -34.40 41.12 -3.28
CA SER A 649 -34.28 41.91 -4.52
C SER A 649 -33.91 41.06 -5.75
N GLY A 650 -34.52 41.33 -6.91
CA GLY A 650 -34.17 40.69 -8.20
C GLY A 650 -35.15 39.62 -8.70
N ASP A 651 -34.93 39.21 -9.96
CA ASP A 651 -35.76 38.26 -10.70
C ASP A 651 -35.75 36.85 -10.08
N ALA A 652 -36.80 36.06 -10.34
CA ALA A 652 -36.93 34.70 -9.80
C ALA A 652 -35.72 33.80 -10.15
N ILE A 653 -35.13 34.00 -11.35
CA ILE A 653 -33.95 33.27 -11.82
C ILE A 653 -32.69 33.65 -11.01
N ASP A 654 -32.52 34.92 -10.68
CA ASP A 654 -31.38 35.39 -9.88
C ASP A 654 -31.48 34.91 -8.43
N ARG A 655 -32.69 34.94 -7.85
CA ARG A 655 -32.95 34.37 -6.52
C ARG A 655 -32.67 32.88 -6.49
N LEU A 656 -33.04 32.16 -7.54
CA LEU A 656 -32.76 30.73 -7.71
C LEU A 656 -31.26 30.44 -7.83
N ALA A 657 -30.52 31.26 -8.57
CA ALA A 657 -29.06 31.16 -8.68
C ALA A 657 -28.38 31.34 -7.33
N ARG A 658 -28.85 32.30 -6.52
CA ARG A 658 -28.35 32.52 -5.15
C ARG A 658 -28.70 31.35 -4.22
N LEU A 659 -29.94 30.84 -4.29
CA LEU A 659 -30.37 29.65 -3.55
C LEU A 659 -29.48 28.45 -3.84
N MET A 660 -29.20 28.19 -5.12
CA MET A 660 -28.32 27.11 -5.53
C MET A 660 -26.88 27.30 -5.02
N GLY A 661 -26.40 28.54 -4.96
CA GLY A 661 -25.12 28.88 -4.33
C GLY A 661 -25.06 28.49 -2.85
N ILE A 662 -26.15 28.67 -2.10
CA ILE A 662 -26.24 28.24 -0.69
C ILE A 662 -26.31 26.73 -0.57
N ILE A 663 -27.08 26.06 -1.44
CA ILE A 663 -27.17 24.59 -1.48
C ILE A 663 -25.81 23.97 -1.83
N ASP A 664 -25.03 24.60 -2.70
CA ASP A 664 -23.66 24.19 -3.01
C ASP A 664 -22.75 24.26 -1.77
N ILE A 665 -22.85 25.34 -0.99
CA ILE A 665 -22.11 25.51 0.26
C ILE A 665 -22.55 24.45 1.28
N LEU A 666 -23.86 24.22 1.43
CA LEU A 666 -24.41 23.19 2.30
C LEU A 666 -23.89 21.79 1.90
N SER A 667 -23.85 21.51 0.60
CA SER A 667 -23.34 20.24 0.07
C SER A 667 -21.85 20.07 0.39
N LEU A 668 -21.04 21.13 0.29
CA LEU A 668 -19.64 21.13 0.69
C LEU A 668 -19.46 20.92 2.21
N ASP A 669 -20.31 21.56 3.02
CA ASP A 669 -20.25 21.40 4.47
C ASP A 669 -20.59 19.95 4.86
N HIS A 670 -21.58 19.33 4.19
CA HIS A 670 -21.93 17.92 4.36
C HIS A 670 -20.80 16.98 3.92
N THR A 671 -20.17 17.17 2.75
CA THR A 671 -19.05 16.33 2.31
C THR A 671 -17.85 16.45 3.23
N ASN A 672 -17.51 17.67 3.67
CA ASN A 672 -16.45 17.91 4.65
C ASN A 672 -16.76 17.26 6.02
N PHE A 673 -18.03 17.24 6.44
CA PHE A 673 -18.45 16.51 7.63
C PHE A 673 -18.28 14.99 7.46
N MET A 674 -18.70 14.44 6.32
CA MET A 674 -18.53 13.01 6.02
C MET A 674 -17.05 12.60 5.99
N ILE A 675 -16.18 13.42 5.38
CA ILE A 675 -14.74 13.22 5.40
C ILE A 675 -14.21 13.21 6.84
N GLN A 676 -14.61 14.17 7.69
CA GLN A 676 -14.19 14.21 9.09
C GLN A 676 -14.64 12.99 9.90
N VAL A 677 -15.86 12.49 9.65
CA VAL A 677 -16.38 11.28 10.32
C VAL A 677 -15.62 10.03 9.87
N ALA A 678 -15.28 9.93 8.58
CA ALA A 678 -14.56 8.78 8.03
C ALA A 678 -13.03 8.84 8.25
N ALA A 679 -12.46 10.03 8.44
CA ALA A 679 -11.01 10.26 8.51
C ALA A 679 -10.25 9.33 9.47
N PRO A 680 -10.73 9.02 10.70
CA PRO A 680 -9.99 8.15 11.61
C PRO A 680 -9.79 6.72 11.06
N GLN A 681 -10.80 6.17 10.38
CA GLN A 681 -10.72 4.84 9.76
C GLN A 681 -9.87 4.89 8.48
N LEU A 682 -10.09 5.92 7.65
CA LEU A 682 -9.34 6.10 6.41
C LEU A 682 -7.85 6.26 6.68
N ILE A 683 -7.44 7.07 7.67
CA ILE A 683 -6.03 7.27 8.02
C ILE A 683 -5.37 5.96 8.49
N GLN A 684 -6.11 5.09 9.18
CA GLN A 684 -5.58 3.81 9.65
C GLN A 684 -5.30 2.83 8.50
N GLU A 685 -6.17 2.80 7.49
CA GLU A 685 -6.04 1.89 6.34
C GLU A 685 -5.25 2.51 5.17
N ALA A 686 -5.01 3.82 5.22
CA ALA A 686 -4.43 4.62 4.14
C ALA A 686 -3.09 4.10 3.61
N PRO A 687 -2.08 3.75 4.45
CA PRO A 687 -0.80 3.26 3.95
C PRO A 687 -0.93 1.98 3.13
N GLY A 688 -1.78 1.05 3.61
CA GLY A 688 -2.02 -0.22 2.92
C GLY A 688 -2.81 -0.03 1.63
N TYR A 689 -3.79 0.89 1.62
CA TYR A 689 -4.54 1.24 0.41
C TYR A 689 -3.60 1.84 -0.65
N GLU A 690 -2.73 2.76 -0.25
CA GLU A 690 -1.84 3.43 -1.20
C GLU A 690 -0.77 2.48 -1.76
N GLN A 691 -0.19 1.65 -0.90
CA GLN A 691 0.74 0.62 -1.33
C GLN A 691 0.11 -0.32 -2.36
N ARG A 692 -1.10 -0.83 -2.11
CA ARG A 692 -1.80 -1.73 -3.05
C ARG A 692 -2.13 -1.01 -4.36
N THR A 693 -2.56 0.24 -4.30
CA THR A 693 -2.92 1.02 -5.50
C THR A 693 -1.69 1.33 -6.35
N PHE A 694 -0.59 1.70 -5.72
CA PHE A 694 0.69 1.92 -6.40
C PHE A 694 1.24 0.63 -7.02
N MET A 695 1.17 -0.50 -6.29
CA MET A 695 1.62 -1.80 -6.79
C MET A 695 0.78 -2.29 -7.97
N LYS A 696 -0.54 -2.10 -7.94
CA LYS A 696 -1.41 -2.35 -9.10
C LYS A 696 -0.99 -1.51 -10.29
N GLY A 697 -0.79 -0.20 -10.08
CA GLY A 697 -0.33 0.69 -11.14
C GLY A 697 1.01 0.29 -11.78
N LEU A 698 1.91 -0.31 -10.99
CA LEU A 698 3.19 -0.87 -11.46
C LEU A 698 2.99 -2.19 -12.24
N GLN A 699 2.07 -3.05 -11.82
CA GLN A 699 1.72 -4.29 -12.52
C GLN A 699 1.03 -4.02 -13.86
N ASP A 700 0.14 -3.01 -13.89
CA ASP A 700 -0.59 -2.60 -15.08
C ASP A 700 0.27 -1.81 -16.07
N GLY A 701 1.55 -1.55 -15.75
CA GLY A 701 2.46 -0.73 -16.56
C GLY A 701 2.12 0.77 -16.61
N SER A 702 1.09 1.19 -15.88
CA SER A 702 0.65 2.60 -15.82
C SER A 702 1.64 3.52 -15.09
N LEU A 703 2.47 2.95 -14.21
CA LEU A 703 3.52 3.63 -13.46
C LEU A 703 4.87 2.95 -13.71
N GLY A 704 5.89 3.75 -14.01
CA GLY A 704 7.28 3.31 -14.09
C GLY A 704 8.04 3.52 -12.78
N LEU A 705 9.23 2.92 -12.67
CA LEU A 705 10.21 3.22 -11.59
C LEU A 705 11.43 3.98 -12.13
N GLY A 706 11.34 4.53 -13.35
CA GLY A 706 12.47 5.10 -14.06
C GLY A 706 12.97 6.40 -13.42
N LYS A 707 12.05 7.31 -13.09
CA LYS A 707 12.39 8.59 -12.45
C LYS A 707 12.91 8.34 -11.04
N LEU A 708 12.26 7.47 -10.27
CA LEU A 708 12.66 7.07 -8.94
C LEU A 708 14.08 6.45 -8.90
N ARG A 709 14.40 5.55 -9.83
CA ARG A 709 15.76 4.98 -9.97
C ARG A 709 16.81 6.02 -10.32
N ARG A 710 16.47 7.01 -11.15
CA ARG A 710 17.38 8.12 -11.50
C ARG A 710 17.60 9.03 -10.29
N PHE A 711 16.52 9.41 -9.61
CA PHE A 711 16.53 10.21 -8.38
C PHE A 711 17.43 9.55 -7.33
N TRP A 712 17.19 8.27 -7.03
CA TRP A 712 17.97 7.53 -6.03
C TRP A 712 19.47 7.47 -6.38
N ARG A 713 19.80 7.12 -7.64
CA ARG A 713 21.20 7.03 -8.09
C ARG A 713 21.92 8.37 -8.02
N MET A 714 21.28 9.48 -8.39
CA MET A 714 21.91 10.80 -8.32
C MET A 714 22.25 11.18 -6.88
N HIS A 715 21.27 11.11 -5.96
CA HIS A 715 21.49 11.55 -4.58
C HIS A 715 22.41 10.59 -3.80
N ARG A 716 22.37 9.28 -4.08
CA ARG A 716 23.32 8.32 -3.51
C ARG A 716 24.76 8.64 -3.93
N LYS A 717 24.99 8.99 -5.21
CA LYS A 717 26.32 9.38 -5.70
C LYS A 717 26.82 10.66 -5.04
N VAL A 718 25.99 11.70 -4.99
CA VAL A 718 26.35 12.98 -4.34
C VAL A 718 26.78 12.75 -2.89
N LEU A 719 26.01 11.96 -2.14
CA LEU A 719 26.31 11.69 -0.73
C LEU A 719 27.53 10.78 -0.55
N ALA A 720 27.71 9.79 -1.42
CA ALA A 720 28.91 8.95 -1.43
C ALA A 720 30.18 9.77 -1.72
N ASP A 721 30.12 10.72 -2.67
CA ASP A 721 31.24 11.60 -2.98
C ASP A 721 31.53 12.59 -1.85
N GLU A 722 30.50 13.07 -1.15
CA GLU A 722 30.68 13.84 0.08
C GLU A 722 31.32 13.05 1.21
N MET A 723 31.00 11.76 1.35
CA MET A 723 31.63 10.88 2.34
C MET A 723 33.09 10.61 1.99
N ARG A 724 33.41 10.36 0.71
CA ARG A 724 34.80 10.22 0.22
C ARG A 724 35.64 11.46 0.48
N LYS A 725 35.06 12.65 0.33
CA LYS A 725 35.76 13.92 0.63
C LYS A 725 36.05 14.10 2.12
N ARG A 726 35.24 13.51 3.01
CA ARG A 726 35.44 13.56 4.46
C ARG A 726 36.40 12.50 4.97
N ASP A 727 36.53 11.38 4.26
CA ASP A 727 37.44 10.27 4.56
C ASP A 727 38.34 9.97 3.34
N PRO A 728 39.36 10.82 3.07
CA PRO A 728 40.28 10.62 1.94
C PRO A 728 41.19 9.40 2.15
N GLU A 729 41.34 8.92 3.39
CA GLU A 729 42.17 7.76 3.75
C GLU A 729 41.42 6.42 3.64
N ASN A 730 40.11 6.46 3.29
CA ASN A 730 39.25 5.30 3.07
C ASN A 730 39.24 4.30 4.26
N VAL A 731 39.31 4.83 5.48
CA VAL A 731 39.40 4.03 6.71
C VAL A 731 38.12 3.25 6.97
N ASN A 732 36.97 3.81 6.57
CA ASN A 732 35.65 3.21 6.80
C ASN A 732 35.14 2.32 5.65
N GLY A 733 35.98 1.98 4.66
CA GLY A 733 35.58 1.19 3.49
C GLY A 733 34.73 1.97 2.47
N GLU A 734 34.01 1.25 1.60
CA GLU A 734 33.16 1.91 0.60
C GLU A 734 32.04 2.74 1.27
N PRO A 735 31.84 4.01 0.85
CA PRO A 735 30.85 4.90 1.45
C PRO A 735 29.43 4.38 1.18
N GLN A 736 28.81 3.80 2.20
CA GLN A 736 27.43 3.35 2.14
C GLN A 736 26.52 4.34 2.88
N PRO A 737 25.92 5.33 2.19
CA PRO A 737 25.08 6.30 2.85
C PRO A 737 23.75 5.68 3.34
N PRO A 738 23.26 6.07 4.52
CA PRO A 738 21.99 5.59 5.04
C PRO A 738 20.82 6.04 4.15
N ALA A 739 19.90 5.12 3.85
CA ALA A 739 18.80 5.32 2.91
C ALA A 739 17.93 6.55 3.25
N ALA A 740 17.57 6.72 4.53
CA ALA A 740 16.79 7.86 5.00
C ALA A 740 17.49 9.21 4.72
N ARG A 741 18.83 9.25 4.74
CA ARG A 741 19.61 10.47 4.45
C ARG A 741 19.71 10.73 2.95
N VAL A 742 19.83 9.68 2.13
CA VAL A 742 19.76 9.78 0.65
C VAL A 742 18.41 10.36 0.23
N TYR A 743 17.32 9.84 0.81
CA TYR A 743 15.98 10.32 0.53
C TYR A 743 15.77 11.77 0.99
N ALA A 744 16.18 12.10 2.24
CA ALA A 744 16.09 13.47 2.74
C ALA A 744 16.88 14.47 1.89
N GLN A 745 18.08 14.08 1.42
CA GLN A 745 18.85 14.89 0.46
C GLN A 745 18.06 15.10 -0.82
N GLY A 746 17.51 14.03 -1.41
CA GLY A 746 16.76 14.15 -2.66
C GLY A 746 15.52 15.04 -2.55
N LEU A 747 14.75 14.92 -1.47
CA LEU A 747 13.56 15.74 -1.25
C LEU A 747 13.92 17.24 -1.11
N VAL A 748 14.98 17.54 -0.36
CA VAL A 748 15.48 18.91 -0.18
C VAL A 748 16.00 19.47 -1.51
N ASP A 749 16.69 18.65 -2.29
CA ASP A 749 17.24 19.04 -3.58
C ASP A 749 16.16 19.34 -4.61
N LEU A 750 15.05 18.60 -4.58
CA LEU A 750 13.90 18.80 -5.45
C LEU A 750 13.22 20.15 -5.21
N VAL A 751 13.14 20.59 -3.95
CA VAL A 751 12.45 21.84 -3.57
C VAL A 751 13.39 23.05 -3.53
N LEU A 752 14.66 22.87 -3.21
CA LEU A 752 15.64 23.96 -3.05
C LEU A 752 16.71 23.97 -4.15
N SER A 753 16.45 23.33 -5.29
CA SER A 753 17.27 23.50 -6.49
C SER A 753 17.19 24.94 -6.99
N ASN A 754 18.29 25.46 -7.53
CA ASN A 754 18.29 26.75 -8.23
C ASN A 754 17.64 26.67 -9.62
N ALA A 755 17.29 25.46 -10.08
CA ALA A 755 16.55 25.22 -11.31
C ALA A 755 15.06 25.01 -10.99
N ALA A 756 14.20 25.30 -11.97
CA ALA A 756 12.77 25.00 -11.87
C ALA A 756 12.55 23.51 -11.63
N VAL A 757 11.54 23.19 -10.80
CA VAL A 757 11.09 21.83 -10.57
C VAL A 757 10.45 21.32 -11.85
N SER A 758 11.17 20.51 -12.64
CA SER A 758 10.60 19.89 -13.83
C SER A 758 9.88 18.60 -13.48
N ASP A 759 8.81 18.30 -14.23
CA ASP A 759 7.98 17.10 -14.04
C ASP A 759 8.78 15.78 -14.24
N ASP A 760 9.94 15.86 -14.90
CA ASP A 760 10.84 14.72 -15.11
C ASP A 760 11.71 14.37 -13.90
N LEU A 761 11.89 15.32 -12.97
CA LEU A 761 12.73 15.13 -11.78
C LEU A 761 11.97 14.59 -10.59
N ILE A 762 10.64 14.72 -10.59
CA ILE A 762 9.77 14.25 -9.51
C ILE A 762 9.65 12.72 -9.61
N PRO A 763 10.02 11.97 -8.55
CA PRO A 763 9.83 10.52 -8.51
C PRO A 763 8.36 10.14 -8.59
N GLU A 764 8.06 8.98 -9.17
CA GLU A 764 6.67 8.52 -9.37
C GLU A 764 5.89 8.33 -8.05
N THR A 765 6.58 8.15 -6.93
CA THR A 765 5.97 8.08 -5.59
C THR A 765 5.47 9.45 -5.08
N LEU A 766 6.10 10.54 -5.52
CA LEU A 766 5.78 11.91 -5.12
C LEU A 766 4.86 12.64 -6.12
N GLU A 767 4.28 11.92 -7.10
CA GLU A 767 3.45 12.51 -8.16
C GLU A 767 2.20 13.23 -7.60
N LEU A 768 1.58 12.67 -6.55
CA LEU A 768 0.43 13.29 -5.88
C LEU A 768 0.81 14.62 -5.20
N ASP A 769 2.07 14.77 -4.77
CA ASP A 769 2.58 15.96 -4.10
C ASP A 769 3.21 16.98 -5.04
N ARG A 770 3.17 16.77 -6.36
CA ARG A 770 3.79 17.66 -7.35
C ARG A 770 3.41 19.14 -7.17
N GLN A 771 2.11 19.43 -7.04
CA GLN A 771 1.64 20.80 -6.84
C GLN A 771 2.07 21.38 -5.49
N ARG A 772 2.19 20.53 -4.46
CA ARG A 772 2.67 20.94 -3.12
C ARG A 772 4.16 21.27 -3.16
N LEU A 773 4.97 20.43 -3.79
CA LEU A 773 6.40 20.65 -3.99
C LEU A 773 6.67 21.94 -4.78
N GLY A 774 5.88 22.21 -5.83
CA GLY A 774 5.94 23.47 -6.56
C GLY A 774 5.62 24.70 -5.70
N ARG A 775 4.60 24.62 -4.84
CA ARG A 775 4.27 25.69 -3.87
C ARG A 775 5.39 25.91 -2.85
N LEU A 776 5.97 24.84 -2.32
CA LEU A 776 7.09 24.91 -1.39
C LEU A 776 8.35 25.51 -2.05
N HIS A 777 8.61 25.17 -3.32
CA HIS A 777 9.68 25.75 -4.10
C HIS A 777 9.48 27.26 -4.30
N ALA A 778 8.27 27.69 -4.67
CA ALA A 778 7.94 29.10 -4.80
C ALA A 778 8.05 29.86 -3.45
N GLN A 779 7.62 29.24 -2.34
CA GLN A 779 7.77 29.81 -1.01
C GLN A 779 9.25 29.96 -0.62
N ALA A 780 10.09 28.94 -0.89
CA ALA A 780 11.52 29.03 -0.66
C ALA A 780 12.16 30.16 -1.48
N PHE A 781 11.78 30.31 -2.75
CA PHE A 781 12.28 31.38 -3.62
C PHE A 781 11.87 32.77 -3.12
N ARG A 782 10.63 32.92 -2.61
CA ARG A 782 10.19 34.18 -1.96
C ARG A 782 11.02 34.50 -0.72
N ILE A 783 11.25 33.52 0.15
CA ILE A 783 12.10 33.69 1.34
C ILE A 783 13.52 34.09 0.95
N VAL A 784 14.14 33.37 0.02
CA VAL A 784 15.51 33.64 -0.45
C VAL A 784 15.60 35.04 -1.07
N ALA A 785 14.60 35.42 -1.85
CA ALA A 785 14.56 36.73 -2.48
C ALA A 785 14.46 37.86 -1.47
N THR A 786 13.48 37.80 -0.57
CA THR A 786 13.31 38.80 0.48
C THR A 786 14.54 38.85 1.39
N ALA A 787 15.10 37.70 1.78
CA ALA A 787 16.33 37.63 2.55
C ALA A 787 17.53 38.25 1.82
N SER A 788 17.67 38.01 0.50
CA SER A 788 18.77 38.58 -0.28
C SER A 788 18.67 40.11 -0.37
N ILE A 789 17.47 40.64 -0.57
CA ILE A 789 17.21 42.09 -0.63
C ILE A 789 17.47 42.74 0.73
N LEU A 790 17.01 42.13 1.82
CA LEU A 790 17.27 42.63 3.17
C LEU A 790 18.76 42.55 3.52
N LEU A 791 19.44 41.47 3.15
CA LEU A 791 20.87 41.29 3.41
C LEU A 791 21.73 42.30 2.62
N THR A 792 21.41 42.53 1.34
CA THR A 792 22.10 43.55 0.54
C THR A 792 21.86 44.95 1.10
N ALA A 793 20.61 45.29 1.47
CA ALA A 793 20.30 46.56 2.12
C ALA A 793 21.06 46.77 3.44
N LYS A 794 21.11 45.74 4.31
CA LYS A 794 21.89 45.78 5.57
C LYS A 794 23.38 45.99 5.32
N ASN A 795 23.95 45.27 4.36
CA ASN A 795 25.36 45.39 4.02
C ASN A 795 25.70 46.77 3.46
N LEU A 796 24.84 47.33 2.59
CA LEU A 796 25.01 48.67 2.04
C LEU A 796 24.91 49.76 3.12
N LEU A 797 24.09 49.54 4.14
CA LEU A 797 23.94 50.41 5.31
C LEU A 797 24.94 50.13 6.43
N LYS A 798 25.87 49.18 6.25
CA LYS A 798 26.85 48.74 7.26
C LYS A 798 26.22 48.37 8.61
N ARG A 799 25.03 47.76 8.57
CA ARG A 799 24.32 47.28 9.77
C ARG A 799 24.63 45.82 10.04
N ASP A 800 24.41 45.39 11.28
CA ASP A 800 24.59 43.99 11.68
C ASP A 800 23.68 43.07 10.87
N VAL A 801 24.28 42.05 10.25
CA VAL A 801 23.57 41.01 9.49
C VAL A 801 22.53 40.28 10.33
N ARG A 802 22.77 40.18 11.65
CA ARG A 802 21.89 39.52 12.63
C ARG A 802 20.74 40.40 13.13
N SER A 803 20.71 41.69 12.78
CA SER A 803 19.61 42.57 13.15
C SER A 803 18.31 42.09 12.51
N GLN A 804 17.20 42.11 13.24
CA GLN A 804 15.91 41.60 12.77
C GLN A 804 15.07 42.71 12.13
N TRP A 805 14.81 42.62 10.83
CA TRP A 805 13.93 43.53 10.08
C TRP A 805 12.61 42.84 9.75
N LYS A 806 11.95 42.31 10.80
CA LYS A 806 10.79 41.43 10.65
C LYS A 806 9.58 42.14 10.05
N ALA A 807 9.33 43.40 10.45
CA ALA A 807 8.21 44.17 9.92
C ALA A 807 8.37 44.46 8.40
N GLU A 808 9.60 44.64 7.93
CA GLU A 808 9.93 44.81 6.52
C GLU A 808 9.81 43.49 5.77
N ALA A 809 10.32 42.39 6.35
CA ALA A 809 10.19 41.05 5.80
C ALA A 809 8.73 40.64 5.61
N ASP A 810 7.88 40.83 6.63
CA ASP A 810 6.45 40.51 6.58
C ASP A 810 5.72 41.37 5.54
N ARG A 811 6.05 42.68 5.45
CA ARG A 811 5.51 43.57 4.43
C ARG A 811 5.89 43.12 3.01
N LEU A 812 7.14 42.73 2.79
CA LEU A 812 7.61 42.25 1.48
C LEU A 812 7.02 40.88 1.12
N LEU A 813 6.92 39.94 2.07
CA LEU A 813 6.30 38.64 1.84
C LEU A 813 4.81 38.75 1.57
N SER A 814 4.11 39.76 2.10
CA SER A 814 2.68 39.97 1.86
C SER A 814 2.34 40.42 0.42
N LEU A 815 3.35 40.82 -0.37
CA LEU A 815 3.15 41.26 -1.76
C LEU A 815 2.99 40.07 -2.72
N ASP A 816 2.20 40.27 -3.77
CA ASP A 816 1.97 39.28 -4.84
C ASP A 816 3.14 39.26 -5.84
N PHE A 817 4.14 38.40 -5.62
CA PHE A 817 5.36 38.26 -6.46
C PHE A 817 5.11 38.02 -7.96
N ASN A 818 3.89 37.69 -8.38
CA ASN A 818 3.48 37.60 -9.78
C ASN A 818 3.28 38.97 -10.46
N LYS A 819 3.06 40.05 -9.68
CA LYS A 819 2.71 41.40 -10.17
C LYS A 819 3.55 42.51 -9.53
N ILE A 820 4.64 42.18 -8.83
CA ILE A 820 5.44 43.17 -8.10
C ILE A 820 6.22 44.06 -9.07
N GLN A 821 6.08 45.37 -8.89
CA GLN A 821 6.99 46.35 -9.47
C GLN A 821 8.22 46.55 -8.56
N PRO A 822 9.45 46.56 -9.11
CA PRO A 822 10.69 46.69 -8.33
C PRO A 822 10.71 48.00 -7.51
N ASP A 823 10.10 49.06 -8.03
CA ASP A 823 10.06 50.38 -7.39
C ASP A 823 9.25 50.37 -6.09
N ARG A 824 8.23 49.50 -5.99
CA ARG A 824 7.43 49.34 -4.77
C ARG A 824 8.20 48.67 -3.65
N VAL A 825 9.08 47.72 -3.97
CA VAL A 825 9.97 47.07 -2.99
C VAL A 825 11.01 48.07 -2.49
N GLN A 826 11.57 48.86 -3.41
CA GLN A 826 12.53 49.90 -3.07
C GLN A 826 11.91 50.99 -2.17
N SER A 827 10.68 51.45 -2.45
CA SER A 827 10.02 52.48 -1.64
C SER A 827 9.67 52.01 -0.22
N ILE A 828 9.31 50.74 -0.02
CA ILE A 828 9.09 50.15 1.31
C ILE A 828 10.37 50.19 2.15
N LEU A 829 11.52 49.94 1.53
CA LEU A 829 12.82 49.95 2.21
C LEU A 829 13.35 51.37 2.42
N GLU A 830 13.19 52.27 1.46
CA GLU A 830 13.64 53.67 1.58
C GLU A 830 12.80 54.48 2.58
N SER A 831 11.50 54.20 2.69
CA SER A 831 10.62 54.85 3.68
C SER A 831 10.97 54.49 5.13
N THR A 832 11.59 53.33 5.35
CA THR A 832 11.98 52.84 6.68
C THR A 832 13.46 53.09 6.96
N HIS A 833 14.29 53.03 5.91
CA HIS A 833 15.73 53.18 5.98
C HIS A 833 16.23 54.04 4.81
N PRO A 834 16.42 55.36 5.02
CA PRO A 834 16.93 56.23 3.96
C PRO A 834 18.36 55.82 3.57
N MET A 835 18.62 55.72 2.27
CA MET A 835 19.90 55.29 1.72
C MET A 835 20.52 56.37 0.80
N PRO A 836 21.86 56.44 0.68
CA PRO A 836 22.52 57.23 -0.34
C PRO A 836 22.15 56.79 -1.77
N LEU A 837 22.14 57.71 -2.74
CA LEU A 837 21.73 57.47 -4.13
C LEU A 837 22.51 56.32 -4.82
N SER A 838 23.78 56.13 -4.46
CA SER A 838 24.58 55.02 -4.98
C SER A 838 24.16 53.66 -4.42
N ALA A 839 23.81 53.61 -3.13
CA ALA A 839 23.32 52.42 -2.46
C ALA A 839 21.90 52.05 -2.92
N SER A 840 21.03 53.04 -3.11
CA SER A 840 19.68 52.80 -3.64
C SER A 840 19.70 52.28 -5.08
N ALA A 841 20.57 52.81 -5.95
CA ALA A 841 20.74 52.32 -7.31
C ALA A 841 21.27 50.87 -7.35
N GLN A 842 22.22 50.53 -6.48
CA GLN A 842 22.74 49.16 -6.33
C GLN A 842 21.66 48.20 -5.80
N LEU A 843 20.88 48.61 -4.80
CA LEU A 843 19.77 47.83 -4.27
C LEU A 843 18.71 47.58 -5.36
N ALA A 844 18.33 48.61 -6.12
CA ALA A 844 17.38 48.49 -7.22
C ALA A 844 17.84 47.47 -8.28
N ALA A 845 19.14 47.45 -8.59
CA ALA A 845 19.71 46.47 -9.51
C ALA A 845 19.66 45.03 -8.96
N THR A 846 19.83 44.84 -7.64
CA THR A 846 19.66 43.52 -7.00
C THR A 846 18.19 43.09 -6.96
N ILE A 847 17.27 44.00 -6.64
CA ILE A 847 15.82 43.75 -6.61
C ILE A 847 15.35 43.23 -7.98
N ARG A 848 15.74 43.91 -9.09
CA ARG A 848 15.35 43.46 -10.44
C ARG A 848 15.86 42.06 -10.78
N ARG A 849 17.10 41.74 -10.40
CA ARG A 849 17.72 40.43 -10.66
C ARG A 849 17.09 39.30 -9.86
N VAL A 850 16.65 39.59 -8.64
CA VAL A 850 16.11 38.60 -7.70
C VAL A 850 14.61 38.38 -7.91
N LEU A 851 13.85 39.40 -8.29
CA LEU A 851 12.39 39.26 -8.47
C LEU A 851 11.99 38.44 -9.70
N ALA A 852 12.77 38.50 -10.80
CA ALA A 852 12.43 37.77 -12.04
C ALA A 852 12.36 36.24 -11.85
N PRO A 853 13.36 35.57 -11.24
CA PRO A 853 13.27 34.13 -10.94
C PRO A 853 12.14 33.75 -9.97
N VAL A 854 11.74 34.66 -9.07
CA VAL A 854 10.64 34.40 -8.11
C VAL A 854 9.30 34.48 -8.81
N GLY A 855 9.12 35.45 -9.70
CA GLY A 855 7.91 35.58 -10.51
C GLY A 855 7.69 34.36 -11.39
N THR A 856 8.75 33.82 -11.99
CA THR A 856 8.65 32.57 -12.78
C THR A 856 8.34 31.35 -11.91
N ALA A 857 8.98 31.20 -10.74
CA ALA A 857 8.67 30.13 -9.80
C ALA A 857 7.22 30.22 -9.26
N CYS A 858 6.73 31.41 -8.94
CA CYS A 858 5.36 31.64 -8.47
C CYS A 858 4.31 31.46 -9.57
N ALA A 859 4.66 31.79 -10.82
CA ALA A 859 3.82 31.50 -11.98
C ALA A 859 3.72 29.98 -12.25
N ALA A 860 4.83 29.24 -12.11
CA ALA A 860 4.86 27.78 -12.24
C ALA A 860 4.09 27.07 -11.10
N ALA A 861 4.11 27.63 -9.89
CA ALA A 861 3.36 27.10 -8.74
C ALA A 861 1.87 27.47 -8.73
N SER A 862 1.45 28.45 -9.55
CA SER A 862 0.04 28.79 -9.68
C SER A 862 -0.67 27.68 -10.46
N PRO A 863 -1.89 27.27 -10.06
CA PRO A 863 -2.64 26.24 -10.78
C PRO A 863 -3.13 26.80 -12.11
N VAL A 864 -2.25 26.83 -13.11
CA VAL A 864 -2.61 26.95 -14.51
C VAL A 864 -3.20 25.61 -14.92
N GLY A 865 -4.53 25.53 -14.87
CA GLY A 865 -5.35 24.55 -15.59
C GLY A 865 -4.98 23.08 -15.36
N ALA A 866 -5.67 22.43 -14.42
CA ALA A 866 -6.29 21.17 -14.81
C ALA A 866 -7.07 21.49 -16.09
N THR A 867 -6.59 21.01 -17.24
CA THR A 867 -7.28 21.04 -18.54
C THR A 867 -8.35 22.12 -18.63
N GLN A 868 -7.99 23.29 -19.16
CA GLN A 868 -8.98 24.06 -19.91
C GLN A 868 -9.38 23.23 -21.13
N THR A 869 -10.15 22.16 -20.92
CA THR A 869 -11.23 21.83 -21.83
C THR A 869 -12.19 23.00 -21.70
N ALA A 870 -11.94 24.04 -22.49
CA ALA A 870 -13.00 24.89 -22.98
C ALA A 870 -14.03 23.94 -23.58
N LEU A 871 -15.13 23.74 -22.85
CA LEU A 871 -16.36 23.31 -23.47
C LEU A 871 -16.86 24.54 -24.20
N ASP A 872 -16.37 24.75 -25.42
CA ASP A 872 -17.17 25.43 -26.43
C ASP A 872 -18.38 24.52 -26.66
N ILE A 873 -19.46 24.81 -25.93
CA ILE A 873 -20.80 24.31 -26.27
C ILE A 873 -21.19 25.10 -27.51
N GLN A 874 -20.70 24.62 -28.65
CA GLN A 874 -21.04 25.16 -29.95
C GLN A 874 -22.35 24.48 -30.37
N ALA A 875 -23.43 25.26 -30.40
CA ALA A 875 -24.69 24.85 -30.97
C ALA A 875 -24.51 24.62 -32.48
N ASP A 876 -24.99 23.47 -32.97
CA ASP A 876 -24.98 23.08 -34.37
C ASP A 876 -25.64 24.12 -35.27
N ALA A 877 -24.92 24.57 -36.30
CA ALA A 877 -25.49 25.12 -37.51
C ALA A 877 -24.62 24.76 -38.73
N VAL A 878 -25.08 23.74 -39.46
CA VAL A 878 -25.09 23.57 -40.93
C VAL A 878 -23.78 23.77 -41.72
N ILE A 879 -23.22 22.64 -42.13
CA ILE A 879 -22.53 22.26 -43.39
C ILE A 879 -22.30 23.39 -44.43
N SER A 880 -21.02 23.63 -44.79
CA SER A 880 -20.50 23.71 -46.18
C SER A 880 -18.97 23.93 -46.21
N GLU A 881 -18.21 23.01 -46.83
CA GLU A 881 -16.81 23.22 -47.27
C GLU A 881 -16.76 23.90 -48.67
N PRO A 882 -15.59 24.08 -49.33
CA PRO A 882 -14.57 25.08 -49.06
C PRO A 882 -14.26 25.92 -50.32
N SER A 883 -13.68 27.12 -50.19
CA SER A 883 -12.89 27.68 -51.30
C SER A 883 -11.88 28.73 -50.87
N SER A 884 -10.70 28.57 -51.46
CA SER A 884 -9.55 29.45 -51.56
C SER A 884 -9.86 30.87 -52.03
N SER A 885 -9.19 31.88 -51.48
CA SER A 885 -8.28 32.76 -52.26
C SER A 885 -7.72 33.92 -51.43
N SER A 886 -6.52 34.27 -51.84
CA SER A 886 -5.56 35.27 -51.41
C SER A 886 -5.98 36.75 -51.53
N SER A 887 -5.50 37.59 -50.62
CA SER A 887 -4.74 38.83 -50.87
C SER A 887 -4.38 39.48 -49.51
N ALA A 888 -3.10 39.61 -49.14
CA ALA A 888 -2.18 40.73 -49.46
C ALA A 888 -2.76 42.08 -48.97
N SER A 889 -2.11 42.94 -48.18
CA SER A 889 -0.70 43.26 -47.88
C SER A 889 -0.77 44.31 -46.73
N GLU A 890 0.22 44.62 -45.88
CA GLU A 890 1.53 45.21 -46.17
C GLU A 890 2.44 45.18 -44.92
N SER A 891 3.59 44.54 -45.09
CA SER A 891 4.96 44.91 -44.68
C SER A 891 5.23 46.02 -43.65
N ALA A 892 6.06 45.70 -42.64
CA ALA A 892 7.43 46.25 -42.53
C ALA A 892 8.32 45.55 -41.48
N ASN A 893 9.32 44.82 -41.99
CA ASN A 893 10.69 44.59 -41.48
C ASN A 893 10.95 44.00 -40.08
N SER A 894 11.04 42.67 -40.03
CA SER A 894 11.86 41.91 -39.08
C SER A 894 13.19 41.49 -39.72
N ALA A 895 14.30 42.13 -39.34
CA ALA A 895 15.64 41.58 -39.53
C ALA A 895 15.91 40.59 -38.38
N GLY A 896 16.37 39.40 -38.74
CA GLY A 896 16.36 38.23 -37.87
C GLY A 896 17.32 38.29 -36.68
N LEU A 897 16.89 37.64 -35.60
CA LEU A 897 17.72 36.94 -34.64
C LEU A 897 16.98 35.66 -34.24
N SER A 898 17.49 34.55 -34.75
CA SER A 898 17.12 33.20 -34.39
C SER A 898 17.50 32.89 -32.94
N GLY A 899 16.63 32.17 -32.23
CA GLY A 899 16.93 31.57 -30.93
C GLY A 899 15.90 31.90 -29.85
N GLY A 900 14.76 31.22 -29.86
CA GLY A 900 13.86 31.18 -28.71
C GLY A 900 14.53 30.43 -27.55
N VAL A 901 15.19 31.18 -26.66
CA VAL A 901 15.72 30.67 -25.40
C VAL A 901 14.59 30.71 -24.37
N THR A 902 14.21 29.53 -23.88
CA THR A 902 13.39 29.33 -22.69
C THR A 902 13.97 30.13 -21.52
N SER A 903 13.19 31.11 -21.04
CA SER A 903 13.58 32.07 -20.02
C SER A 903 14.07 31.40 -18.73
N VAL A 904 15.25 31.81 -18.26
CA VAL A 904 16.03 31.21 -17.17
C VAL A 904 15.35 31.44 -15.81
N ALA A 905 14.79 30.39 -15.22
CA ALA A 905 14.14 30.37 -13.91
C ALA A 905 15.12 30.23 -12.72
N SER A 906 16.33 30.78 -12.82
CA SER A 906 17.39 30.56 -11.80
C SER A 906 17.96 31.87 -11.25
N PHE A 907 18.33 31.87 -9.97
CA PHE A 907 19.02 33.02 -9.38
C PHE A 907 20.40 33.17 -10.00
N THR A 908 20.63 34.30 -10.67
CA THR A 908 21.95 34.71 -11.18
C THR A 908 22.75 35.48 -10.13
N ASP A 909 22.04 36.18 -9.23
CA ASP A 909 22.64 36.98 -8.17
C ASP A 909 23.44 36.12 -7.17
N PRO A 910 24.69 36.48 -6.83
CA PRO A 910 25.53 35.67 -5.95
C PRO A 910 25.01 35.63 -4.51
N VAL A 911 24.37 36.70 -4.02
CA VAL A 911 23.83 36.74 -2.65
C VAL A 911 22.62 35.82 -2.55
N ALA A 912 21.72 35.86 -3.54
CA ALA A 912 20.57 34.95 -3.59
C ALA A 912 21.00 33.47 -3.67
N ARG A 913 22.01 33.14 -4.50
CA ARG A 913 22.56 31.77 -4.56
C ARG A 913 23.19 31.31 -3.25
N LEU A 914 23.90 32.20 -2.55
CA LEU A 914 24.49 31.90 -1.25
C LEU A 914 23.42 31.67 -0.18
N ILE A 915 22.35 32.48 -0.18
CA ILE A 915 21.25 32.32 0.78
C ILE A 915 20.48 31.02 0.49
N LEU A 916 20.22 30.69 -0.78
CA LEU A 916 19.58 29.43 -1.16
C LEU A 916 20.41 28.21 -0.72
N SER A 917 21.74 28.24 -0.90
CA SER A 917 22.61 27.14 -0.46
C SER A 917 22.66 27.00 1.07
N ARG A 918 22.65 28.11 1.81
CA ARG A 918 22.58 28.12 3.27
C ARG A 918 21.23 27.63 3.79
N LEU A 919 20.13 28.05 3.16
CA LEU A 919 18.78 27.59 3.47
C LEU A 919 18.68 26.08 3.24
N ARG A 920 19.19 25.59 2.10
CA ARG A 920 19.31 24.16 1.80
C ARG A 920 20.06 23.38 2.86
N ALA A 921 21.24 23.84 3.27
CA ALA A 921 22.02 23.19 4.32
C ALA A 921 21.28 23.15 5.67
N HIS A 922 20.60 24.24 6.03
CA HIS A 922 19.81 24.32 7.27
C HIS A 922 18.64 23.32 7.27
N ILE A 923 17.84 23.29 6.20
CA ILE A 923 16.69 22.38 6.07
C ILE A 923 17.15 20.92 6.02
N LEU A 924 18.22 20.63 5.27
CA LEU A 924 18.82 19.30 5.24
C LEU A 924 19.26 18.83 6.62
N SER A 925 19.92 19.69 7.40
CA SER A 925 20.35 19.34 8.75
C SER A 925 19.18 19.01 9.68
N ARG A 926 18.02 19.66 9.50
CA ARG A 926 16.82 19.38 10.29
C ARG A 926 16.13 18.09 9.85
N LEU A 927 15.99 17.87 8.54
CA LEU A 927 15.38 16.65 8.02
C LEU A 927 16.26 15.42 8.29
N SER A 928 17.58 15.51 8.10
CA SER A 928 18.49 14.38 8.32
C SER A 928 18.72 14.00 9.79
N ALA A 929 18.17 14.76 10.75
CA ALA A 929 18.28 14.46 12.18
C ALA A 929 17.63 13.12 12.52
N SER A 930 18.46 12.16 12.93
CA SER A 930 18.09 10.75 13.10
C SER A 930 17.54 10.44 14.50
N SER A 931 18.00 11.17 15.52
CA SER A 931 17.55 10.98 16.91
C SER A 931 16.59 12.08 17.37
N ALA A 932 15.69 11.75 18.30
CA ALA A 932 14.80 12.72 18.92
C ALA A 932 15.59 13.86 19.61
N SER A 933 16.72 13.53 20.24
CA SER A 933 17.62 14.51 20.87
C SER A 933 18.22 15.49 19.85
N GLU A 934 18.59 14.99 18.66
CA GLU A 934 19.15 15.79 17.58
C GLU A 934 18.08 16.69 16.93
N ARG A 935 16.85 16.19 16.75
CA ARG A 935 15.71 16.99 16.29
C ARG A 935 15.40 18.13 17.26
N VAL A 936 15.40 17.88 18.57
CA VAL A 936 15.20 18.92 19.59
C VAL A 936 16.34 19.94 19.56
N ARG A 937 17.59 19.48 19.49
CA ARG A 937 18.76 20.37 19.42
C ARG A 937 18.73 21.27 18.20
N THR A 938 18.57 20.70 17.00
CA THR A 938 18.54 21.46 15.74
C THR A 938 17.40 22.48 15.70
N THR A 939 16.21 22.14 16.20
CA THR A 939 15.09 23.07 16.36
C THR A 939 15.39 24.18 17.39
N SER A 940 15.97 23.86 18.55
CA SER A 940 16.31 24.86 19.56
C SER A 940 17.39 25.86 19.08
N THR A 941 18.32 25.41 18.25
CA THR A 941 19.38 26.25 17.66
C THR A 941 18.97 26.90 16.33
N ALA A 942 17.74 26.69 15.86
CA ALA A 942 17.34 27.09 14.52
C ALA A 942 17.41 28.61 14.31
N SER A 943 16.98 29.39 15.31
CA SER A 943 17.05 30.86 15.26
C SER A 943 18.49 31.37 15.15
N GLN A 944 19.43 30.76 15.90
CA GLN A 944 20.85 31.12 15.85
C GLN A 944 21.50 30.71 14.52
N SER A 945 21.19 29.51 14.03
CA SER A 945 21.69 29.00 12.75
C SER A 945 21.21 29.86 11.57
N LEU A 946 19.92 30.23 11.54
CA LEU A 946 19.35 31.09 10.51
C LEU A 946 19.84 32.54 10.60
N ALA A 947 20.02 33.07 11.81
CA ALA A 947 20.66 34.37 12.00
C ALA A 947 22.12 34.38 11.49
N GLY A 948 22.87 33.30 11.72
CA GLY A 948 24.20 33.11 11.16
C GLY A 948 24.21 32.95 9.63
N ALA A 949 23.14 32.40 9.07
CA ALA A 949 22.95 32.27 7.62
C ALA A 949 22.55 33.59 6.93
N GLY A 950 22.13 34.62 7.68
CA GLY A 950 21.65 35.89 7.16
C GLY A 950 20.13 35.97 6.96
N MET A 951 19.36 35.10 7.62
CA MET A 951 17.90 35.02 7.56
C MET A 951 17.23 35.05 8.96
N PRO A 952 17.56 35.99 9.86
CA PRO A 952 17.01 36.00 11.21
C PRO A 952 15.49 36.26 11.26
N GLU A 953 14.88 36.82 10.21
CA GLU A 953 13.45 37.14 10.14
C GLU A 953 12.55 35.94 9.85
N PHE A 954 13.08 34.92 9.15
CA PHE A 954 12.28 33.87 8.52
C PHE A 954 12.21 32.58 9.35
N VAL A 955 12.51 32.62 10.65
CA VAL A 955 12.54 31.41 11.50
C VAL A 955 11.20 30.67 11.48
N THR A 956 10.08 31.40 11.54
CA THR A 956 8.73 30.80 11.51
C THR A 956 8.41 30.20 10.14
N GLU A 957 8.67 30.93 9.06
CA GLU A 957 8.35 30.49 7.70
C GLU A 957 9.20 29.32 7.25
N VAL A 958 10.50 29.34 7.56
CA VAL A 958 11.40 28.21 7.31
C VAL A 958 11.01 27.02 8.18
N GLY A 959 10.54 27.25 9.42
CA GLY A 959 9.98 26.21 10.28
C GLY A 959 8.77 25.52 9.65
N GLN A 960 7.78 26.27 9.19
CA GLN A 960 6.60 25.74 8.51
C GLN A 960 6.99 24.95 7.25
N LEU A 961 7.90 25.50 6.43
CA LEU A 961 8.40 24.84 5.23
C LEU A 961 9.10 23.51 5.55
N THR A 962 9.93 23.46 6.61
CA THR A 962 10.57 22.21 7.04
C THR A 962 9.57 21.19 7.55
N ASP A 963 8.56 21.62 8.29
CA ASP A 963 7.57 20.73 8.89
C ASP A 963 6.63 20.14 7.83
N GLU A 964 6.29 20.91 6.78
CA GLU A 964 5.55 20.39 5.63
C GLU A 964 6.39 19.38 4.82
N LEU A 965 7.67 19.65 4.58
CA LEU A 965 8.56 18.68 3.93
C LEU A 965 8.72 17.39 4.76
N ASP A 966 8.77 17.51 6.09
CA ASP A 966 8.89 16.35 6.96
C ASP A 966 7.63 15.47 6.90
N LYS A 967 6.44 16.08 6.86
CA LYS A 967 5.18 15.34 6.67
C LYS A 967 5.14 14.58 5.34
N ILE A 968 5.53 15.23 4.23
CA ILE A 968 5.59 14.59 2.91
C ILE A 968 6.54 13.39 2.97
N ARG A 969 7.72 13.57 3.55
CA ARG A 969 8.69 12.50 3.75
C ARG A 969 8.12 11.33 4.55
N GLU A 970 7.52 11.60 5.70
CA GLU A 970 7.00 10.55 6.57
C GLU A 970 5.89 9.76 5.88
N VAL A 971 4.97 10.43 5.19
CA VAL A 971 3.88 9.79 4.44
C VAL A 971 4.42 8.95 3.29
N ASP A 972 5.28 9.50 2.44
CA ASP A 972 5.87 8.78 1.30
C ASP A 972 6.71 7.58 1.76
N TRP A 973 7.49 7.73 2.84
CA TRP A 973 8.28 6.63 3.40
C TRP A 973 7.41 5.51 3.97
N VAL A 974 6.31 5.84 4.64
CA VAL A 974 5.37 4.86 5.20
C VAL A 974 4.60 4.12 4.09
N CYS A 975 4.19 4.82 3.03
CA CYS A 975 3.44 4.23 1.92
C CYS A 975 4.31 3.44 0.94
N HIS A 976 5.53 3.91 0.65
CA HIS A 976 6.37 3.39 -0.42
C HIS A 976 7.72 2.82 0.05
N GLY A 977 7.95 2.67 1.36
CA GLY A 977 9.18 2.11 1.94
C GLY A 977 9.65 0.81 1.28
N ILE A 978 8.72 -0.11 0.99
CA ILE A 978 9.03 -1.39 0.36
C ILE A 978 9.60 -1.22 -1.06
N VAL A 979 9.17 -0.20 -1.80
CA VAL A 979 9.69 0.11 -3.14
C VAL A 979 11.12 0.66 -3.03
N TYR A 980 11.39 1.49 -2.02
CA TYR A 980 12.75 1.97 -1.74
C TYR A 980 13.69 0.82 -1.35
N ASP A 981 13.22 -0.14 -0.55
CA ASP A 981 13.98 -1.33 -0.16
C ASP A 981 14.30 -2.23 -1.36
N GLN A 982 13.37 -2.37 -2.31
CA GLN A 982 13.62 -3.08 -3.58
C GLN A 982 14.73 -2.42 -4.40
N ILE A 983 14.69 -1.08 -4.53
CA ILE A 983 15.72 -0.33 -5.27
C ILE A 983 17.09 -0.42 -4.56
N LEU A 984 17.09 -0.45 -3.23
CA LEU A 984 18.29 -0.66 -2.44
C LEU A 984 18.89 -2.06 -2.66
N ALA A 985 18.06 -3.09 -2.69
CA ALA A 985 18.47 -4.47 -2.94
C ALA A 985 19.07 -4.61 -4.35
N GLU A 986 18.42 -4.05 -5.37
CA GLU A 986 18.92 -4.05 -6.76
C GLU A 986 20.28 -3.34 -6.90
N GLY A 987 20.51 -2.27 -6.14
CA GLY A 987 21.77 -1.54 -6.14
C GLY A 987 22.89 -2.19 -5.32
N SER A 988 22.61 -3.26 -4.58
CA SER A 988 23.58 -4.00 -3.75
C SER A 988 24.16 -5.24 -4.45
N PHE A 989 23.55 -5.69 -5.53
CA PHE A 989 24.17 -6.68 -6.41
C PHE A 989 25.16 -5.96 -7.33
N PRO A 990 26.47 -6.29 -7.29
CA PRO A 990 27.38 -5.85 -8.34
C PRO A 990 26.83 -6.40 -9.65
N ARG A 991 26.63 -5.54 -10.64
CA ARG A 991 26.44 -6.01 -12.02
C ARG A 991 27.65 -6.89 -12.35
N PRO A 992 27.47 -8.18 -12.67
CA PRO A 992 28.56 -8.92 -13.27
C PRO A 992 28.78 -8.33 -14.67
N GLY A 993 29.89 -7.64 -14.87
CA GLY A 993 30.32 -7.11 -16.16
C GLY A 993 30.20 -5.59 -16.30
N ALA A 994 31.29 -4.90 -15.95
CA ALA A 994 31.80 -3.74 -16.67
C ALA A 994 33.30 -3.96 -16.89
#